data_AF-A0A958B4C4-F1
#
_entry.id   AF-A0A958B4C4-F1
#
_cell.length_a   1.000
_cell.length_b   1.000
_cell.length_c   1.000
_cell.angle_alpha   90.00
_cell.angle_beta   90.00
_cell.angle_gamma   90.00
#
_symmetry.space_group_name_H-M   'P 1'
#
loop_
_entity.id
_entity.type
_entity.pdbx_description
1 polymer ?
#
loop_
_entity_poly.entity_id
_entity_poly.type
_entity_poly.pdbx_seq_one_letter_code
_entity_poly.pdbx_strand_id
1 'polypeptide(L)'
;EQGSVSQSVTIPSGSATLSFWLEIPACDSGADYLEAKIDGTQVFNITGNSGLCGNIGYVQRTVDVSGFANGGSHTLTFHSEVFANNAGISNFFVDDVRLDATSATSTPTPTRTPTPTRTPTRTPTATATATGAPPAQPGPGILLSEVMYYPAAGGREWVELRNYDSSPHSLRGHSVRDEDGNIYSIPAALPSVPAGARVVVIFDGQGSNANDLNFGDGVARLHSPSGMVNILEDAGDQVALYNTSNILYLPVSFNGYAGPGPSIPRPNRINPPQNVVSFVAWGMDPAGDERAAAFSGVWPVETYVDTQPEPGPERAQRGGTIGRRPSHYSGSPSDWAVYRPGEGNQGGVNLPAAPFLRNPTDGISTCERRPTFGWETLSRIDAYRFQIDDNSNFSSPLVNTTLNTSAYTPGSNLPLGVLYFRVKALGGANGDSAWSAVYSATILDCASLLATSDDPQASKLINIPPKLQHKDTHTLNLDGDPETGQSRWDSSHETDGDWTIGNGTPVRASALDNMYCTRASISMLVAYQGGNLSMDYISYWYRGEGDPEGDLGHGKGMWPNGNIAAGTGKKVFDWAMNGNAVTSSRGKPTFNQIKAWIDADRPMLVVENNDAHSVVLNGYNTAGQLVYRTDPWTATGGWVSLVSWNISEYHVPPNLAPPLIPRSDPDTNNNGISDLIDDSDGDGISDFDEQHRFRGNLRNLDPRNPDSDGDGITDKADMRAHVFNNAGAYSRWRADWDGDGDRKETDPDNDNFWDTGSSDGCEDENHNGFYDPPNETSNFDPSEDQERECEAPEVDITAPNGGTVDQCRVRLQGTITSDADLEEVNAIITGESGNNLLSLTTSGTRPNFNFSQQVPIFSGDNTVQVTASNEYG
;
A
#
# COMPACT_ATOMS: atom_id res chain seq x y z
N GLU A 1 8.39 20.73 -50.76
CA GLU A 1 8.80 19.60 -49.92
C GLU A 1 7.61 18.68 -49.73
N GLN A 2 7.83 17.37 -49.69
CA GLN A 2 6.78 16.38 -49.40
C GLN A 2 7.27 15.48 -48.26
N GLY A 3 6.38 15.22 -47.29
CA GLY A 3 6.61 14.31 -46.17
C GLY A 3 5.48 13.30 -46.08
N SER A 4 5.77 12.05 -45.73
CA SER A 4 4.71 11.08 -45.44
C SER A 4 5.15 9.98 -44.49
N VAL A 5 4.20 9.47 -43.72
CA VAL A 5 4.35 8.29 -42.88
C VAL A 5 3.10 7.43 -42.96
N SER A 6 3.23 6.10 -42.93
CA SER A 6 2.10 5.18 -43.11
C SER A 6 2.25 3.91 -42.27
N GLN A 7 1.12 3.36 -41.82
CA GLN A 7 1.05 2.09 -41.09
C GLN A 7 -0.21 1.31 -41.46
N SER A 8 -0.12 -0.02 -41.51
CA SER A 8 -1.30 -0.89 -41.57
C SER A 8 -1.87 -1.16 -40.18
N VAL A 9 -3.16 -0.91 -39.99
CA VAL A 9 -3.93 -1.07 -38.75
C VAL A 9 -5.18 -1.90 -39.01
N THR A 10 -5.59 -2.77 -38.08
CA THR A 10 -6.88 -3.46 -38.17
C THR A 10 -7.92 -2.68 -37.38
N ILE A 11 -9.03 -2.29 -38.01
CA ILE A 11 -10.07 -1.49 -37.35
C ILE A 11 -11.27 -2.42 -37.04
N PRO A 12 -11.53 -2.78 -35.77
CA PRO A 12 -12.65 -3.63 -35.38
C PRO A 12 -14.00 -3.15 -35.92
N SER A 13 -14.96 -4.05 -36.09
CA SER A 13 -16.30 -3.67 -36.58
C SER A 13 -17.10 -2.92 -35.52
N GLY A 14 -17.56 -1.70 -35.83
CA GLY A 14 -18.33 -0.87 -34.90
C GLY A 14 -18.12 0.62 -35.15
N SER A 15 -17.82 1.40 -34.11
CA SER A 15 -17.40 2.80 -34.24
C SER A 15 -15.89 2.94 -34.06
N ALA A 16 -15.30 3.91 -34.75
CA ALA A 16 -13.87 4.20 -34.63
C ALA A 16 -13.58 5.71 -34.75
N THR A 17 -12.64 6.19 -33.94
CA THR A 17 -12.23 7.59 -33.84
C THR A 17 -10.71 7.70 -33.93
N LEU A 18 -10.21 8.47 -34.88
CA LEU A 18 -8.80 8.83 -35.01
C LEU A 18 -8.56 10.16 -34.27
N SER A 19 -7.68 10.18 -33.28
CA SER A 19 -7.21 11.39 -32.61
C SER A 19 -5.70 11.59 -32.78
N PHE A 20 -5.24 12.83 -32.79
CA PHE A 20 -3.81 13.21 -32.85
C PHE A 20 -3.62 14.66 -32.44
N TRP A 21 -2.44 15.02 -31.94
CA TRP A 21 -2.05 16.40 -31.65
C TRP A 21 -1.40 17.05 -32.86
N LEU A 22 -1.71 18.32 -33.11
CA LEU A 22 -1.22 19.06 -34.25
C LEU A 22 -0.74 20.46 -33.84
N GLU A 23 0.46 20.83 -34.29
CA GLU A 23 1.01 22.17 -34.17
C GLU A 23 1.43 22.71 -35.56
N ILE A 24 1.17 24.00 -35.81
CA ILE A 24 1.51 24.70 -37.06
C ILE A 24 2.21 26.04 -36.74
N PRO A 25 3.47 26.02 -36.28
CA PRO A 25 4.12 27.21 -35.71
C PRO A 25 4.57 28.22 -36.78
N ALA A 26 4.67 27.79 -38.04
CA ALA A 26 4.96 28.66 -39.17
C ALA A 26 4.16 28.21 -40.39
N CYS A 27 3.66 29.16 -41.18
CA CYS A 27 3.00 28.91 -42.45
C CYS A 27 3.29 30.04 -43.45
N ASP A 28 3.30 29.71 -44.75
CA ASP A 28 3.51 30.65 -45.86
C ASP A 28 2.27 30.71 -46.78
N SER A 29 1.68 29.56 -47.12
CA SER A 29 0.63 29.50 -48.13
C SER A 29 -0.50 28.53 -47.79
N GLY A 30 -1.73 28.88 -48.16
CA GLY A 30 -2.86 27.94 -48.22
C GLY A 30 -2.72 26.83 -49.26
N ALA A 31 -1.69 26.89 -50.11
CA ALA A 31 -1.29 25.76 -50.95
C ALA A 31 -0.58 24.66 -50.14
N ASP A 32 0.04 25.00 -49.01
CA ASP A 32 0.77 24.04 -48.17
C ASP A 32 -0.22 23.29 -47.29
N TYR A 33 -0.10 21.97 -47.17
CA TYR A 33 -1.06 21.17 -46.44
C TYR A 33 -0.47 19.96 -45.73
N LEU A 34 -1.23 19.48 -44.74
CA LEU A 34 -1.12 18.18 -44.09
C LEU A 34 -2.48 17.48 -44.19
N GLU A 35 -2.47 16.21 -44.55
CA GLU A 35 -3.66 15.36 -44.63
C GLU A 35 -3.43 14.01 -43.95
N ALA A 36 -4.51 13.41 -43.45
CA ALA A 36 -4.55 12.02 -43.03
C ALA A 36 -5.43 11.22 -43.99
N LYS A 37 -5.03 10.00 -44.34
CA LYS A 37 -5.73 9.09 -45.25
C LYS A 37 -5.88 7.71 -44.64
N ILE A 38 -6.99 7.03 -44.89
CA ILE A 38 -7.16 5.59 -44.65
C ILE A 38 -7.42 4.90 -45.99
N ASP A 39 -6.59 3.92 -46.35
CA ASP A 39 -6.58 3.25 -47.67
C ASP A 39 -6.51 4.23 -48.85
N GLY A 40 -5.76 5.32 -48.68
CA GLY A 40 -5.67 6.40 -49.66
C GLY A 40 -6.87 7.34 -49.70
N THR A 41 -7.93 7.10 -48.91
CA THR A 41 -9.09 7.99 -48.77
C THR A 41 -8.79 9.04 -47.72
N GLN A 42 -8.87 10.32 -48.08
CA GLN A 42 -8.62 11.43 -47.15
C GLN A 42 -9.69 11.51 -46.06
N VAL A 43 -9.26 11.45 -44.81
CA VAL A 43 -10.10 11.56 -43.60
C VAL A 43 -9.85 12.86 -42.84
N PHE A 44 -8.69 13.50 -43.03
CA PHE A 44 -8.36 14.81 -42.45
C PHE A 44 -7.60 15.69 -43.44
N ASN A 45 -7.76 17.01 -43.33
CA ASN A 45 -7.01 18.00 -44.09
C ASN A 45 -6.82 19.29 -43.29
N ILE A 46 -5.63 19.88 -43.38
CA ILE A 46 -5.37 21.24 -42.91
C ILE A 46 -4.36 21.92 -43.83
N THR A 47 -4.50 23.24 -43.99
CA THR A 47 -3.63 24.02 -44.87
C THR A 47 -2.89 25.12 -44.10
N GLY A 48 -1.88 25.72 -44.71
CA GLY A 48 -1.18 26.89 -44.16
C GLY A 48 -2.07 28.12 -43.95
N ASN A 49 -3.30 28.17 -44.48
CA ASN A 49 -4.27 29.24 -44.19
C ASN A 49 -5.15 28.96 -42.96
N SER A 50 -4.87 27.90 -42.20
CA SER A 50 -5.64 27.55 -41.01
C SER A 50 -5.53 28.63 -39.94
N GLY A 51 -6.60 28.84 -39.17
CA GLY A 51 -6.57 29.68 -37.96
C GLY A 51 -5.67 29.14 -36.84
N LEU A 52 -5.13 27.93 -37.00
CA LEU A 52 -4.05 27.40 -36.15
C LEU A 52 -2.66 27.94 -36.48
N CYS A 53 -2.48 28.55 -37.65
CA CYS A 53 -1.14 28.98 -38.05
C CYS A 53 -0.61 30.04 -37.09
N GLY A 54 0.62 29.83 -36.61
CA GLY A 54 1.33 30.74 -35.72
C GLY A 54 0.98 30.57 -34.25
N ASN A 55 0.05 29.67 -33.90
CA ASN A 55 -0.19 29.27 -32.52
C ASN A 55 0.87 28.25 -32.13
N ILE A 56 1.63 28.56 -31.08
CA ILE A 56 2.62 27.67 -30.48
C ILE A 56 1.91 26.84 -29.41
N GLY A 57 2.13 25.54 -29.41
CA GLY A 57 1.42 24.57 -28.58
C GLY A 57 0.53 23.64 -29.40
N TYR A 58 0.55 22.36 -29.04
CA TYR A 58 -0.24 21.32 -29.69
C TYR A 58 -1.74 21.49 -29.44
N VAL A 59 -2.56 21.29 -30.47
CA VAL A 59 -4.02 21.25 -30.37
C VAL A 59 -4.54 19.90 -30.87
N GLN A 60 -5.35 19.23 -30.06
CA GLN A 60 -5.87 17.91 -30.42
C GLN A 60 -6.87 17.99 -31.59
N ARG A 61 -6.79 17.00 -32.46
CA ARG A 61 -7.67 16.77 -33.60
C ARG A 61 -8.31 15.41 -33.48
N THR A 62 -9.60 15.36 -33.74
CA THR A 62 -10.42 14.14 -33.64
C THR A 62 -11.23 14.00 -34.91
N VAL A 63 -11.23 12.79 -35.47
CA VAL A 63 -11.85 12.45 -36.76
C VAL A 63 -12.61 11.14 -36.60
N ASP A 64 -13.92 11.16 -36.87
CA ASP A 64 -14.70 9.92 -36.96
C ASP A 64 -14.29 9.14 -38.21
N VAL A 65 -13.80 7.92 -37.99
CA VAL A 65 -13.37 6.98 -39.03
C VAL A 65 -14.14 5.66 -38.98
N SER A 66 -15.32 5.66 -38.36
CA SER A 66 -16.22 4.50 -38.24
C SER A 66 -16.55 3.87 -39.59
N GLY A 67 -16.49 4.63 -40.70
CA GLY A 67 -16.65 4.10 -42.06
C GLY A 67 -15.62 3.04 -42.46
N PHE A 68 -14.48 2.98 -41.78
CA PHE A 68 -13.41 2.00 -41.96
C PHE A 68 -13.42 0.91 -40.87
N ALA A 69 -14.34 0.98 -39.90
CA ALA A 69 -14.50 0.01 -38.82
C ALA A 69 -15.25 -1.24 -39.31
N ASN A 70 -14.59 -2.06 -40.13
CA ASN A 70 -15.20 -3.25 -40.76
C ASN A 70 -14.56 -4.59 -40.32
N GLY A 71 -13.63 -4.56 -39.37
CA GLY A 71 -12.87 -5.71 -38.89
C GLY A 71 -11.67 -6.10 -39.78
N GLY A 72 -11.42 -5.36 -40.86
CA GLY A 72 -10.33 -5.57 -41.81
C GLY A 72 -9.08 -4.74 -41.55
N SER A 73 -8.01 -5.06 -42.26
CA SER A 73 -6.76 -4.28 -42.26
C SER A 73 -6.87 -3.08 -43.20
N HIS A 74 -6.46 -1.92 -42.72
CA HIS A 74 -6.49 -0.62 -43.37
C HIS A 74 -5.12 0.05 -43.28
N THR A 75 -4.76 0.90 -44.23
CA THR A 75 -3.50 1.68 -44.20
C THR A 75 -3.79 3.12 -43.83
N LEU A 76 -3.37 3.54 -42.64
CA LEU A 76 -3.40 4.94 -42.21
C LEU A 76 -2.12 5.65 -42.68
N THR A 77 -2.27 6.81 -43.31
CA THR A 77 -1.17 7.62 -43.85
C THR A 77 -1.34 9.07 -43.46
N PHE A 78 -0.31 9.68 -42.87
CA PHE A 78 -0.19 11.15 -42.84
C PHE A 78 0.72 11.58 -43.99
N HIS A 79 0.30 12.60 -44.74
CA HIS A 79 1.02 13.14 -45.89
C HIS A 79 0.98 14.67 -45.83
N SER A 80 2.11 15.32 -46.08
CA SER A 80 2.20 16.77 -46.17
C SER A 80 2.94 17.20 -47.43
N GLU A 81 2.57 18.37 -47.93
CA GLU A 81 3.24 19.01 -49.06
C GLU A 81 3.32 20.52 -48.85
N VAL A 82 4.53 21.06 -49.00
CA VAL A 82 4.85 22.48 -48.85
C VAL A 82 5.40 23.01 -50.17
N PHE A 83 4.83 24.08 -50.69
CA PHE A 83 5.18 24.70 -51.96
C PHE A 83 5.97 25.99 -51.73
N ALA A 84 7.14 26.09 -52.36
CA ALA A 84 7.99 27.28 -52.27
C ALA A 84 7.45 28.42 -53.16
N ASN A 85 6.28 28.97 -52.82
CA ASN A 85 5.65 30.00 -53.63
C ASN A 85 6.24 31.40 -53.38
N ASN A 86 6.69 31.72 -52.14
CA ASN A 86 7.18 33.06 -51.78
C ASN A 86 8.44 33.09 -50.89
N ALA A 87 9.16 31.96 -50.75
CA ALA A 87 10.28 31.79 -49.83
C ALA A 87 9.93 31.87 -48.33
N GLY A 88 8.65 31.76 -47.96
CA GLY A 88 8.24 31.52 -46.57
C GLY A 88 8.35 30.04 -46.18
N ILE A 89 8.14 29.74 -44.90
CA ILE A 89 8.29 28.41 -44.31
C ILE A 89 6.94 27.96 -43.76
N SER A 90 6.51 26.75 -44.11
CA SER A 90 5.36 26.08 -43.49
C SER A 90 5.81 24.81 -42.77
N ASN A 91 5.45 24.69 -41.49
CA ASN A 91 5.78 23.55 -40.65
C ASN A 91 4.50 22.92 -40.10
N PHE A 92 4.39 21.60 -40.23
CA PHE A 92 3.31 20.81 -39.63
C PHE A 92 3.94 19.76 -38.72
N PHE A 93 3.58 19.77 -37.44
CA PHE A 93 4.00 18.78 -36.45
C PHE A 93 2.80 17.95 -36.02
N VAL A 94 2.93 16.62 -36.05
CA VAL A 94 1.90 15.68 -35.64
C VAL A 94 2.47 14.84 -34.51
N ASP A 95 1.69 14.70 -33.43
CA ASP A 95 2.06 13.90 -32.26
C ASP A 95 0.86 13.09 -31.73
N ASP A 96 1.11 12.13 -30.85
CA ASP A 96 0.16 11.16 -30.24
C ASP A 96 -1.01 10.73 -31.12
N VAL A 97 -0.70 10.12 -32.26
CA VAL A 97 -1.73 9.53 -33.12
C VAL A 97 -2.36 8.31 -32.43
N ARG A 98 -3.65 8.38 -32.15
CA ARG A 98 -4.46 7.34 -31.50
C ARG A 98 -5.67 6.96 -32.36
N LEU A 99 -6.00 5.67 -32.39
CA LEU A 99 -7.18 5.14 -33.09
C LEU A 99 -8.00 4.29 -32.12
N ASP A 100 -9.09 4.85 -31.61
CA ASP A 100 -10.02 4.17 -30.72
C ASP A 100 -11.09 3.46 -31.52
N ALA A 101 -11.40 2.20 -31.20
CA ALA A 101 -12.48 1.45 -31.85
C ALA A 101 -13.30 0.66 -30.82
N THR A 102 -14.62 0.76 -30.89
CA THR A 102 -15.55 0.05 -30.01
C THR A 102 -16.41 -0.93 -30.82
N SER A 103 -16.59 -2.14 -30.31
CA SER A 103 -17.40 -3.18 -30.97
C SER A 103 -18.88 -2.99 -30.66
N ALA A 104 -19.75 -3.07 -31.67
CA ALA A 104 -21.20 -2.96 -31.46
C ALA A 104 -21.80 -4.22 -30.80
N THR A 105 -22.47 -4.04 -29.66
CA THR A 105 -23.22 -5.08 -28.96
C THR A 105 -24.50 -5.44 -29.72
N SER A 106 -24.82 -6.72 -29.88
CA SER A 106 -26.04 -7.19 -30.55
C SER A 106 -27.30 -6.79 -29.78
N THR A 107 -28.19 -6.02 -30.41
CA THR A 107 -29.48 -5.58 -29.84
C THR A 107 -30.45 -6.77 -29.63
N PRO A 108 -31.07 -6.94 -28.45
CA PRO A 108 -32.04 -8.00 -28.21
C PRO A 108 -33.39 -7.75 -28.91
N THR A 109 -33.98 -8.83 -29.42
CA THR A 109 -35.29 -8.85 -30.11
C THR A 109 -36.46 -8.70 -29.12
N PRO A 110 -37.46 -7.82 -29.33
CA PRO A 110 -38.52 -7.60 -28.37
C PRO A 110 -39.56 -8.73 -28.39
N THR A 111 -39.88 -9.28 -27.20
CA THR A 111 -40.95 -10.25 -26.98
C THR A 111 -42.19 -9.58 -26.37
N ARG A 112 -43.37 -10.07 -26.77
CA ARG A 112 -44.71 -9.44 -26.65
C ARG A 112 -45.22 -9.22 -25.21
N THR A 113 -45.96 -8.13 -25.06
CA THR A 113 -46.82 -7.70 -23.93
C THR A 113 -48.00 -8.65 -23.66
N PRO A 114 -48.40 -8.82 -22.38
CA PRO A 114 -49.79 -8.96 -22.01
C PRO A 114 -50.30 -7.90 -21.01
N THR A 115 -51.60 -7.66 -21.17
CA THR A 115 -52.55 -6.67 -20.60
C THR A 115 -52.73 -6.74 -19.06
N PRO A 116 -53.09 -5.61 -18.39
CA PRO A 116 -53.24 -5.53 -16.93
C PRO A 116 -54.65 -5.92 -16.45
N THR A 117 -54.80 -6.36 -15.19
CA THR A 117 -56.04 -6.16 -14.37
C THR A 117 -55.85 -6.53 -12.87
N ARG A 118 -55.98 -5.48 -12.03
CA ARG A 118 -56.62 -5.32 -10.70
C ARG A 118 -56.09 -5.98 -9.40
N THR A 119 -55.72 -5.08 -8.48
CA THR A 119 -55.69 -5.09 -6.99
C THR A 119 -57.11 -4.93 -6.39
N PRO A 120 -57.45 -5.09 -5.06
CA PRO A 120 -56.69 -5.43 -3.83
C PRO A 120 -57.26 -6.60 -2.98
N THR A 121 -56.53 -7.08 -1.95
CA THR A 121 -56.89 -7.00 -0.50
C THR A 121 -55.95 -7.82 0.43
N ARG A 122 -55.39 -7.10 1.42
CA ARG A 122 -54.73 -7.35 2.75
C ARG A 122 -54.38 -8.76 3.32
N THR A 123 -53.08 -8.91 3.65
CA THR A 123 -52.39 -9.37 4.91
C THR A 123 -52.69 -10.80 5.44
N PRO A 124 -51.67 -11.69 5.59
CA PRO A 124 -50.77 -11.67 6.77
C PRO A 124 -49.27 -11.91 6.50
N THR A 125 -48.48 -11.41 7.45
CA THR A 125 -47.03 -11.53 7.63
C THR A 125 -46.49 -12.94 7.37
N ALA A 126 -45.50 -13.06 6.47
CA ALA A 126 -44.68 -14.26 6.28
C ALA A 126 -43.21 -13.88 6.10
N THR A 127 -42.37 -14.63 6.80
CA THR A 127 -40.91 -14.86 6.74
C THR A 127 -40.15 -14.23 5.57
N ALA A 128 -39.06 -13.52 5.90
CA ALA A 128 -38.08 -13.00 4.96
C ALA A 128 -37.60 -14.10 3.99
N THR A 129 -37.99 -13.97 2.73
CA THR A 129 -37.40 -14.68 1.60
C THR A 129 -36.27 -13.79 1.09
N ALA A 130 -35.09 -14.37 0.94
CA ALA A 130 -33.88 -13.69 0.48
C ALA A 130 -34.17 -12.84 -0.77
N THR A 131 -33.94 -11.53 -0.64
CA THR A 131 -33.85 -10.61 -1.77
C THR A 131 -32.72 -11.12 -2.68
N GLY A 132 -33.00 -11.24 -3.97
CA GLY A 132 -32.01 -11.64 -4.96
C GLY A 132 -30.76 -10.79 -4.84
N ALA A 133 -29.60 -11.45 -4.92
CA ALA A 133 -28.30 -10.80 -4.89
C ALA A 133 -28.25 -9.65 -5.91
N PRO A 134 -27.54 -8.56 -5.60
CA PRO A 134 -27.19 -7.53 -6.57
C PRO A 134 -26.62 -8.19 -7.84
N PRO A 135 -26.80 -7.60 -9.04
CA PRO A 135 -26.10 -8.07 -10.24
C PRO A 135 -24.60 -8.17 -9.93
N ALA A 136 -24.00 -9.31 -10.28
CA ALA A 136 -22.59 -9.59 -10.00
C ALA A 136 -21.72 -8.45 -10.56
N GLN A 137 -20.95 -7.80 -9.69
CA GLN A 137 -19.92 -6.85 -10.11
C GLN A 137 -18.99 -7.53 -11.14
N PRO A 138 -18.50 -6.80 -12.16
CA PRO A 138 -17.36 -7.25 -12.95
C PRO A 138 -16.21 -7.61 -12.02
N GLY A 139 -15.49 -8.70 -12.32
CA GLY A 139 -14.29 -9.04 -11.56
C GLY A 139 -13.15 -8.05 -11.88
N PRO A 140 -11.99 -8.17 -11.22
CA PRO A 140 -10.84 -7.31 -11.48
C PRO A 140 -10.11 -7.64 -12.80
N GLY A 141 -10.71 -8.39 -13.72
CA GLY A 141 -10.07 -8.81 -14.97
C GLY A 141 -9.19 -10.05 -14.84
N ILE A 142 -8.17 -10.14 -15.71
CA ILE A 142 -7.14 -11.18 -15.65
C ILE A 142 -5.94 -10.66 -14.87
N LEU A 143 -5.55 -11.40 -13.84
CA LEU A 143 -4.41 -11.08 -12.98
C LEU A 143 -3.42 -12.25 -12.90
N LEU A 144 -2.19 -11.94 -12.50
CA LEU A 144 -1.22 -12.94 -12.05
C LEU A 144 -1.77 -13.67 -10.82
N SER A 145 -1.75 -15.00 -10.85
CA SER A 145 -2.29 -15.83 -9.76
C SER A 145 -1.23 -16.63 -9.03
N GLU A 146 -0.19 -17.14 -9.69
CA GLU A 146 0.85 -17.93 -9.04
C GLU A 146 2.15 -17.88 -9.85
N VAL A 147 3.29 -17.84 -9.17
CA VAL A 147 4.63 -17.81 -9.76
C VAL A 147 5.50 -18.90 -9.12
N MET A 148 6.03 -19.78 -9.96
CA MET A 148 7.10 -20.72 -9.60
C MET A 148 8.42 -20.14 -10.10
N TYR A 149 9.14 -19.52 -9.19
CA TYR A 149 10.46 -18.96 -9.42
C TYR A 149 11.58 -19.89 -8.90
N TYR A 150 11.31 -20.69 -7.86
CA TYR A 150 12.32 -21.56 -7.23
C TYR A 150 12.02 -23.07 -7.37
N PRO A 151 12.10 -23.66 -8.58
CA PRO A 151 11.67 -25.04 -8.81
C PRO A 151 12.52 -26.10 -8.09
N ALA A 152 11.89 -27.26 -7.83
CA ALA A 152 12.59 -28.48 -7.44
C ALA A 152 13.64 -28.88 -8.49
N ALA A 153 14.64 -29.67 -8.08
CA ALA A 153 15.69 -30.11 -9.00
C ALA A 153 15.08 -30.79 -10.25
N GLY A 154 15.35 -30.23 -11.43
CA GLY A 154 14.80 -30.70 -12.72
C GLY A 154 13.41 -30.14 -13.08
N GLY A 155 12.82 -29.30 -12.23
CA GLY A 155 11.59 -28.56 -12.52
C GLY A 155 11.79 -27.40 -13.51
N ARG A 156 10.72 -26.65 -13.72
CA ARG A 156 10.66 -25.47 -14.60
C ARG A 156 9.99 -24.32 -13.87
N GLU A 157 10.43 -23.12 -14.18
CA GLU A 157 9.73 -21.90 -13.80
C GLU A 157 8.48 -21.72 -14.65
N TRP A 158 7.49 -21.08 -14.05
CA TRP A 158 6.25 -20.74 -14.74
C TRP A 158 5.51 -19.61 -14.04
N VAL A 159 4.68 -18.93 -14.82
CA VAL A 159 3.77 -17.88 -14.38
C VAL A 159 2.35 -18.29 -14.73
N GLU A 160 1.43 -18.13 -13.79
CA GLU A 160 0.00 -18.37 -14.00
C GLU A 160 -0.79 -17.07 -13.99
N LEU A 161 -1.71 -16.96 -14.95
CA LEU A 161 -2.74 -15.94 -15.04
C LEU A 161 -4.11 -16.57 -14.78
N ARG A 162 -5.00 -15.85 -14.09
CA ARG A 162 -6.38 -16.27 -13.87
C ARG A 162 -7.37 -15.17 -14.27
N ASN A 163 -8.43 -15.57 -14.96
CA ASN A 163 -9.57 -14.70 -15.19
C ASN A 163 -10.49 -14.67 -13.96
N TYR A 164 -10.57 -13.52 -13.30
CA TYR A 164 -11.44 -13.29 -12.16
C TYR A 164 -12.77 -12.64 -12.54
N ASP A 165 -12.99 -12.30 -13.81
CA ASP A 165 -14.28 -11.85 -14.31
C ASP A 165 -15.34 -12.95 -14.28
N SER A 166 -16.59 -12.53 -14.21
CA SER A 166 -17.76 -13.37 -14.41
C SER A 166 -17.99 -13.75 -15.88
N SER A 167 -17.18 -13.21 -16.80
CA SER A 167 -17.30 -13.41 -18.25
C SER A 167 -15.93 -13.69 -18.91
N PRO A 168 -15.89 -14.26 -20.14
CA PRO A 168 -14.64 -14.51 -20.83
C PRO A 168 -13.85 -13.22 -21.11
N HIS A 169 -12.54 -13.24 -20.86
CA HIS A 169 -11.65 -12.09 -21.00
C HIS A 169 -10.53 -12.37 -22.01
N SER A 170 -10.24 -11.42 -22.90
CA SER A 170 -9.23 -11.59 -23.97
C SER A 170 -7.84 -11.14 -23.52
N LEU A 171 -6.83 -12.02 -23.65
CA LEU A 171 -5.40 -11.67 -23.48
C LEU A 171 -4.70 -11.26 -24.78
N ARG A 172 -5.44 -11.04 -25.87
CA ARG A 172 -4.83 -10.58 -27.12
C ARG A 172 -4.09 -9.26 -26.89
N GLY A 173 -2.84 -9.17 -27.36
CA GLY A 173 -2.00 -7.98 -27.17
C GLY A 173 -1.34 -7.89 -25.79
N HIS A 174 -1.49 -8.90 -24.93
CA HIS A 174 -0.82 -8.91 -23.63
C HIS A 174 0.57 -9.54 -23.71
N SER A 175 1.46 -9.17 -22.78
CA SER A 175 2.77 -9.80 -22.60
C SER A 175 3.12 -9.95 -21.13
N VAL A 176 3.83 -11.02 -20.78
CA VAL A 176 4.47 -11.23 -19.48
C VAL A 176 5.93 -10.77 -19.58
N ARG A 177 6.41 -10.01 -18.60
CA ARG A 177 7.79 -9.47 -18.56
C ARG A 177 8.41 -9.61 -17.17
N ASP A 178 9.74 -9.66 -17.12
CA ASP A 178 10.59 -9.51 -15.94
C ASP A 178 11.45 -8.22 -16.05
N GLU A 179 12.19 -7.87 -15.00
CA GLU A 179 13.09 -6.69 -14.96
C GLU A 179 14.30 -6.81 -15.89
N ASP A 180 14.68 -8.04 -16.22
CA ASP A 180 15.82 -8.35 -17.09
C ASP A 180 15.52 -8.13 -18.58
N GLY A 181 14.28 -7.73 -18.89
CA GLY A 181 13.84 -7.37 -20.23
C GLY A 181 13.42 -8.58 -21.09
N ASN A 182 13.18 -9.74 -20.47
CA ASN A 182 12.55 -10.86 -21.15
C ASN A 182 11.07 -10.54 -21.37
N ILE A 183 10.59 -10.76 -22.60
CA ILE A 183 9.19 -10.46 -22.97
C ILE A 183 8.56 -11.69 -23.62
N TYR A 184 7.60 -12.29 -22.93
CA TYR A 184 6.74 -13.33 -23.49
C TYR A 184 5.41 -12.75 -23.96
N SER A 185 5.25 -12.61 -25.28
CA SER A 185 3.96 -12.17 -25.87
C SER A 185 2.92 -13.29 -25.85
N ILE A 186 1.74 -13.02 -25.30
CA ILE A 186 0.64 -13.98 -25.30
C ILE A 186 0.18 -14.22 -26.75
N PRO A 187 0.10 -15.48 -27.22
CA PRO A 187 -0.25 -15.77 -28.61
C PRO A 187 -1.64 -15.26 -28.97
N ALA A 188 -1.77 -14.55 -30.10
CA ALA A 188 -3.07 -14.08 -30.60
C ALA A 188 -4.05 -15.22 -30.95
N ALA A 189 -3.55 -16.46 -31.06
CA ALA A 189 -4.36 -17.66 -31.26
C ALA A 189 -5.02 -18.18 -29.97
N LEU A 190 -4.59 -17.72 -28.80
CA LEU A 190 -5.24 -18.05 -27.53
C LEU A 190 -6.67 -17.46 -27.55
N PRO A 191 -7.73 -18.28 -27.38
CA PRO A 191 -9.08 -17.75 -27.30
C PRO A 191 -9.28 -16.96 -26.00
N SER A 192 -10.36 -16.18 -25.91
CA SER A 192 -10.73 -15.50 -24.67
C SER A 192 -10.79 -16.50 -23.51
N VAL A 193 -10.10 -16.18 -22.42
CA VAL A 193 -9.98 -16.99 -21.23
C VAL A 193 -11.36 -17.05 -20.55
N PRO A 194 -12.01 -18.22 -20.43
CA PRO A 194 -13.30 -18.32 -19.76
C PRO A 194 -13.26 -17.81 -18.31
N ALA A 195 -14.40 -17.41 -17.75
CA ALA A 195 -14.51 -17.01 -16.35
C ALA A 195 -13.96 -18.11 -15.43
N GLY A 196 -13.02 -17.75 -14.54
CA GLY A 196 -12.35 -18.66 -13.61
C GLY A 196 -11.28 -19.58 -14.22
N ALA A 197 -11.09 -19.56 -15.55
CA ALA A 197 -10.05 -20.34 -16.22
C ALA A 197 -8.67 -19.68 -16.10
N ARG A 198 -7.62 -20.45 -16.44
CA ARG A 198 -6.22 -20.06 -16.24
C ARG A 198 -5.35 -20.23 -17.46
N VAL A 199 -4.28 -19.44 -17.52
CA VAL A 199 -3.23 -19.57 -18.52
C VAL A 199 -1.91 -19.74 -17.79
N VAL A 200 -1.22 -20.85 -18.03
CA VAL A 200 0.10 -21.13 -17.46
C VAL A 200 1.15 -20.93 -18.55
N VAL A 201 2.07 -19.99 -18.34
CA VAL A 201 3.25 -19.78 -19.19
C VAL A 201 4.43 -20.52 -18.56
N ILE A 202 4.95 -21.53 -19.25
CA ILE A 202 6.04 -22.38 -18.80
C ILE A 202 7.34 -21.97 -19.51
N PHE A 203 8.35 -21.58 -18.73
CA PHE A 203 9.65 -21.16 -19.25
C PHE A 203 10.57 -22.35 -19.49
N ASP A 204 10.27 -23.16 -20.52
CA ASP A 204 10.96 -24.41 -20.82
C ASP A 204 11.60 -24.50 -22.21
N GLY A 205 11.43 -23.48 -23.05
CA GLY A 205 12.06 -23.36 -24.36
C GLY A 205 11.47 -24.28 -25.44
N GLN A 206 10.33 -24.93 -25.21
CA GLN A 206 9.72 -25.85 -26.18
C GLN A 206 9.06 -25.14 -27.36
N GLY A 207 8.74 -23.85 -27.21
CA GLY A 207 8.12 -23.01 -28.23
C GLY A 207 6.64 -23.33 -28.49
N SER A 208 6.03 -22.53 -29.37
CA SER A 208 4.58 -22.50 -29.56
C SER A 208 3.94 -23.80 -30.08
N ASN A 209 4.72 -24.73 -30.63
CA ASN A 209 4.21 -26.03 -31.07
C ASN A 209 3.82 -26.94 -29.91
N ALA A 210 4.31 -26.67 -28.70
CA ALA A 210 3.95 -27.39 -27.48
C ALA A 210 2.71 -26.79 -26.79
N ASN A 211 2.18 -25.66 -27.27
CA ASN A 211 1.06 -24.97 -26.63
C ASN A 211 -0.23 -25.82 -26.64
N ASP A 212 -0.88 -25.88 -25.49
CA ASP A 212 -2.27 -26.29 -25.34
C ASP A 212 -3.14 -25.04 -25.14
N LEU A 213 -3.91 -24.69 -26.18
CA LEU A 213 -4.78 -23.51 -26.18
C LEU A 213 -6.22 -23.84 -25.74
N ASN A 214 -6.51 -25.08 -25.35
CA ASN A 214 -7.84 -25.55 -25.04
C ASN A 214 -8.15 -25.44 -23.55
N PHE A 215 -9.21 -24.72 -23.19
CA PHE A 215 -9.69 -24.60 -21.81
C PHE A 215 -10.64 -25.73 -21.38
N GLY A 216 -10.58 -26.91 -22.00
CA GLY A 216 -11.49 -28.03 -21.70
C GLY A 216 -11.35 -28.58 -20.28
N ASP A 217 -10.16 -28.44 -19.68
CA ASP A 217 -9.85 -28.70 -18.27
C ASP A 217 -9.82 -27.42 -17.42
N GLY A 218 -10.16 -26.27 -18.02
CA GLY A 218 -10.07 -24.95 -17.40
C GLY A 218 -8.69 -24.27 -17.50
N VAL A 219 -7.71 -24.87 -18.18
CA VAL A 219 -6.32 -24.38 -18.21
C VAL A 219 -5.73 -24.42 -19.62
N ALA A 220 -5.23 -23.29 -20.11
CA ALA A 220 -4.34 -23.27 -21.27
C ALA A 220 -2.87 -23.30 -20.82
N ARG A 221 -2.01 -24.04 -21.54
CA ARG A 221 -0.57 -24.13 -21.27
C ARG A 221 0.21 -23.59 -22.44
N LEU A 222 1.04 -22.60 -22.17
CA LEU A 222 1.86 -21.90 -23.12
C LEU A 222 3.33 -22.16 -22.82
N HIS A 223 4.13 -22.36 -23.87
CA HIS A 223 5.54 -22.68 -23.74
C HIS A 223 6.41 -21.56 -24.32
N SER A 224 7.47 -21.22 -23.59
CA SER A 224 8.43 -20.19 -23.99
C SER A 224 9.26 -20.62 -25.20
N PRO A 225 9.74 -19.68 -26.04
CA PRO A 225 10.64 -19.99 -27.13
C PRO A 225 12.02 -20.44 -26.63
N SER A 226 12.76 -21.15 -27.48
CA SER A 226 14.13 -21.57 -27.20
C SER A 226 14.99 -20.39 -26.70
N GLY A 227 15.63 -20.56 -25.54
CA GLY A 227 16.47 -19.53 -24.92
C GLY A 227 15.82 -18.77 -23.77
N MET A 228 14.50 -18.85 -23.62
CA MET A 228 13.76 -18.24 -22.51
C MET A 228 13.44 -19.32 -21.45
N VAL A 229 14.46 -19.70 -20.70
CA VAL A 229 14.42 -20.75 -19.66
C VAL A 229 15.22 -20.27 -18.46
N ASN A 230 14.68 -20.47 -17.25
CA ASN A 230 15.33 -20.05 -16.02
C ASN A 230 15.54 -18.52 -15.98
N ILE A 231 14.47 -17.78 -16.29
CA ILE A 231 14.48 -16.33 -16.39
C ILE A 231 14.08 -15.64 -15.09
N LEU A 232 13.62 -16.41 -14.08
CA LEU A 232 13.15 -15.86 -12.81
C LEU A 232 14.16 -16.13 -11.68
N GLU A 233 14.66 -15.10 -11.01
CA GLU A 233 15.67 -15.24 -9.96
C GLU A 233 15.12 -15.75 -8.61
N ASP A 234 15.81 -16.75 -8.05
CA ASP A 234 15.50 -17.34 -6.74
C ASP A 234 15.58 -16.33 -5.57
N ALA A 235 16.52 -15.36 -5.65
CA ALA A 235 16.84 -14.46 -4.54
C ALA A 235 15.87 -13.27 -4.46
N GLY A 236 15.37 -12.82 -5.61
CA GLY A 236 14.39 -11.77 -5.77
C GLY A 236 14.37 -11.26 -7.21
N ASP A 237 13.17 -11.01 -7.72
CA ASP A 237 12.83 -10.72 -9.13
C ASP A 237 11.32 -10.32 -9.18
N GLN A 238 10.80 -10.00 -10.35
CA GLN A 238 9.42 -9.56 -10.59
C GLN A 238 8.77 -10.19 -11.83
N VAL A 239 7.44 -10.14 -11.85
CA VAL A 239 6.65 -10.45 -13.04
C VAL A 239 5.58 -9.38 -13.26
N ALA A 240 5.55 -8.81 -14.46
CA ALA A 240 4.57 -7.83 -14.90
C ALA A 240 3.72 -8.37 -16.08
N LEU A 241 2.40 -8.24 -15.97
CA LEU A 241 1.47 -8.46 -17.07
C LEU A 241 1.15 -7.11 -17.71
N TYR A 242 1.54 -6.92 -18.96
CA TYR A 242 1.23 -5.71 -19.73
C TYR A 242 0.04 -5.91 -20.66
N ASN A 243 -0.82 -4.90 -20.76
CA ASN A 243 -1.79 -4.75 -21.85
C ASN A 243 -1.23 -3.77 -22.89
N THR A 244 -0.58 -4.27 -23.93
CA THR A 244 -0.22 -3.41 -25.06
C THR A 244 -1.37 -3.34 -26.06
N SER A 245 -2.18 -2.29 -25.96
CA SER A 245 -2.71 -1.68 -27.18
C SER A 245 -1.51 -1.05 -27.91
N ASN A 246 -1.36 -1.29 -29.23
CA ASN A 246 -0.21 -0.79 -29.98
C ASN A 246 -0.17 0.75 -29.98
N ILE A 247 0.50 1.37 -29.01
CA ILE A 247 0.89 2.77 -29.07
C ILE A 247 2.12 2.85 -29.98
N LEU A 248 2.00 3.62 -31.06
CA LEU A 248 3.03 3.80 -32.07
C LEU A 248 3.76 5.13 -31.82
N TYR A 249 4.98 5.08 -31.27
CA TYR A 249 5.85 6.26 -31.27
C TYR A 249 6.49 6.43 -32.65
N LEU A 250 6.09 7.48 -33.37
CA LEU A 250 6.79 7.95 -34.57
C LEU A 250 7.31 9.37 -34.30
N PRO A 251 8.50 9.56 -33.71
CA PRO A 251 9.10 10.89 -33.72
C PRO A 251 9.44 11.23 -35.18
N VAL A 252 8.72 12.18 -35.77
CA VAL A 252 9.03 12.70 -37.10
C VAL A 252 9.57 14.12 -36.96
N SER A 253 10.89 14.27 -37.09
CA SER A 253 11.54 15.57 -37.23
C SER A 253 11.88 15.81 -38.70
N PHE A 254 11.34 16.88 -39.30
CA PHE A 254 11.68 17.32 -40.65
C PHE A 254 12.72 18.44 -40.56
N ASN A 255 13.86 18.26 -41.22
CA ASN A 255 15.06 19.05 -41.01
C ASN A 255 15.15 20.24 -41.99
N GLY A 256 15.25 21.45 -41.46
CA GLY A 256 15.49 22.70 -42.22
C GLY A 256 15.94 23.90 -41.37
N TYR A 257 16.39 23.67 -40.14
CA TYR A 257 16.74 24.73 -39.19
C TYR A 257 18.19 25.20 -39.38
N ALA A 258 18.41 26.50 -39.62
CA ALA A 258 19.73 27.11 -39.81
C ALA A 258 20.10 28.15 -38.72
N GLY A 259 19.51 28.04 -37.51
CA GLY A 259 19.93 28.79 -36.32
C GLY A 259 20.52 27.89 -35.22
N PRO A 260 20.98 28.42 -34.08
CA PRO A 260 21.09 27.62 -32.85
C PRO A 260 19.68 27.24 -32.43
N GLY A 261 19.41 25.93 -32.29
CA GLY A 261 18.07 25.42 -31.97
C GLY A 261 17.50 26.15 -30.75
N PRO A 262 16.19 26.48 -30.71
CA PRO A 262 15.60 26.82 -29.43
C PRO A 262 15.87 25.62 -28.51
N SER A 263 16.35 25.90 -27.30
CA SER A 263 16.39 24.90 -26.26
C SER A 263 14.96 24.42 -26.07
N ILE A 264 14.64 23.25 -26.64
CA ILE A 264 13.48 22.48 -26.23
C ILE A 264 13.73 22.25 -24.74
N PRO A 265 12.91 22.81 -23.82
CA PRO A 265 12.89 22.29 -22.47
C PRO A 265 12.56 20.83 -22.68
N ARG A 266 13.49 19.91 -22.39
CA ARG A 266 13.12 18.51 -22.33
C ARG A 266 12.10 18.45 -21.20
N PRO A 267 10.79 18.26 -21.45
CA PRO A 267 9.97 17.79 -20.36
C PRO A 267 10.58 16.43 -20.04
N ASN A 268 10.89 16.22 -18.77
CA ASN A 268 11.32 14.93 -18.29
C ASN A 268 10.36 13.85 -18.80
N ARG A 269 10.89 12.63 -18.95
CA ARG A 269 10.15 11.42 -19.28
C ARG A 269 8.73 11.42 -18.69
N ILE A 270 7.72 11.76 -19.50
CA ILE A 270 6.45 11.08 -19.37
C ILE A 270 6.47 10.08 -20.51
N ASN A 271 6.91 8.86 -20.20
CA ASN A 271 6.43 7.72 -20.96
C ASN A 271 4.94 7.62 -20.60
N PRO A 272 3.96 7.95 -21.46
CA PRO A 272 2.60 7.52 -21.19
C PRO A 272 2.56 5.98 -21.08
N PRO A 273 1.71 5.45 -20.19
CA PRO A 273 1.95 4.20 -19.48
C PRO A 273 2.02 2.99 -20.39
N GLN A 274 3.03 2.15 -20.17
CA GLN A 274 2.85 0.73 -20.40
C GLN A 274 1.88 0.25 -19.32
N ASN A 275 0.59 0.12 -19.63
CA ASN A 275 -0.42 -0.28 -18.64
C ASN A 275 -0.11 -1.68 -18.11
N VAL A 276 0.56 -1.73 -16.96
CA VAL A 276 0.70 -2.95 -16.18
C VAL A 276 -0.68 -3.26 -15.62
N VAL A 277 -1.20 -4.43 -15.95
CA VAL A 277 -2.50 -4.92 -15.50
C VAL A 277 -2.38 -5.69 -14.20
N SER A 278 -1.25 -6.36 -14.00
CA SER A 278 -0.98 -7.14 -12.81
C SER A 278 0.51 -7.24 -12.60
N PHE A 279 0.94 -7.20 -11.35
CA PHE A 279 2.34 -7.23 -10.99
C PHE A 279 2.54 -8.07 -9.72
N VAL A 280 3.73 -8.65 -9.59
CA VAL A 280 4.25 -9.18 -8.33
C VAL A 280 5.77 -9.11 -8.35
N ALA A 281 6.36 -8.70 -7.23
CA ALA A 281 7.79 -8.82 -6.98
C ALA A 281 8.03 -9.61 -5.69
N TRP A 282 9.20 -10.23 -5.57
CA TRP A 282 9.58 -10.99 -4.38
C TRP A 282 11.05 -10.82 -4.00
N GLY A 283 11.35 -11.13 -2.73
CA GLY A 283 12.71 -11.22 -2.20
C GLY A 283 13.41 -9.87 -1.95
N MET A 284 13.32 -8.93 -2.88
CA MET A 284 13.91 -7.59 -2.78
C MET A 284 13.13 -6.58 -3.62
N ASP A 285 13.50 -5.30 -3.49
CA ASP A 285 13.02 -4.26 -4.40
C ASP A 285 13.47 -4.58 -5.83
N PRO A 286 12.54 -4.76 -6.77
CA PRO A 286 12.85 -5.23 -8.12
C PRO A 286 13.56 -4.22 -9.03
N ALA A 287 13.58 -2.92 -8.71
CA ALA A 287 14.30 -1.87 -9.45
C ALA A 287 14.14 -1.89 -11.01
N GLY A 288 12.96 -2.30 -11.50
CA GLY A 288 12.59 -2.51 -12.90
C GLY A 288 11.17 -2.00 -13.23
N ASP A 289 10.21 -2.93 -13.42
CA ASP A 289 8.84 -2.60 -13.87
C ASP A 289 7.95 -2.11 -12.71
N GLU A 290 8.42 -2.09 -11.45
CA GLU A 290 7.62 -1.62 -10.31
C GLU A 290 7.19 -0.17 -10.48
N ARG A 291 8.03 0.68 -11.08
CA ARG A 291 7.65 2.08 -11.34
C ARG A 291 6.52 2.18 -12.36
N ALA A 292 6.49 1.30 -13.35
CA ALA A 292 5.39 1.23 -14.30
C ALA A 292 4.12 0.64 -13.65
N ALA A 293 4.28 -0.31 -12.73
CA ALA A 293 3.18 -0.89 -11.96
C ALA A 293 2.57 0.12 -10.97
N ALA A 294 3.40 0.90 -10.29
CA ALA A 294 3.00 1.99 -9.40
C ALA A 294 2.30 3.10 -10.18
N PHE A 295 2.87 3.52 -11.31
CA PHE A 295 2.22 4.47 -12.20
C PHE A 295 0.86 3.95 -12.72
N SER A 296 0.72 2.63 -12.90
CA SER A 296 -0.55 2.01 -13.30
C SER A 296 -1.52 1.77 -12.13
N GLY A 297 -1.15 2.14 -10.91
CA GLY A 297 -1.97 1.90 -9.70
C GLY A 297 -2.16 0.42 -9.34
N VAL A 298 -1.29 -0.49 -9.83
CA VAL A 298 -1.44 -1.95 -9.61
C VAL A 298 -0.45 -2.53 -8.62
N TRP A 299 0.59 -1.78 -8.24
CA TRP A 299 1.58 -2.19 -7.24
C TRP A 299 2.33 -1.01 -6.59
N PRO A 300 2.46 -0.92 -5.26
CA PRO A 300 3.24 0.13 -4.61
C PRO A 300 4.74 0.02 -4.92
N VAL A 301 5.41 1.16 -5.10
CA VAL A 301 6.87 1.22 -5.27
C VAL A 301 7.61 0.57 -4.10
N GLU A 302 8.78 -0.03 -4.37
CA GLU A 302 9.70 -0.60 -3.37
C GLU A 302 9.10 -1.71 -2.47
N THR A 303 7.93 -2.23 -2.84
CA THR A 303 7.27 -3.32 -2.11
C THR A 303 7.42 -4.66 -2.83
N TYR A 304 7.52 -5.73 -2.05
CA TYR A 304 7.71 -7.10 -2.55
C TYR A 304 7.20 -8.12 -1.53
N VAL A 305 6.91 -9.33 -2.02
CA VAL A 305 6.62 -10.49 -1.16
C VAL A 305 7.93 -10.95 -0.51
N ASP A 306 8.02 -10.85 0.82
CA ASP A 306 9.21 -11.30 1.55
C ASP A 306 9.31 -12.83 1.56
N THR A 307 10.15 -13.36 0.68
CA THR A 307 10.41 -14.80 0.53
C THR A 307 11.60 -15.28 1.34
N GLN A 308 12.33 -14.37 1.99
CA GLN A 308 13.46 -14.68 2.87
C GLN A 308 13.39 -13.83 4.15
N PRO A 309 12.33 -13.94 4.96
CA PRO A 309 12.18 -13.09 6.12
C PRO A 309 13.22 -13.48 7.17
N GLU A 310 14.04 -12.52 7.61
CA GLU A 310 15.10 -12.77 8.58
C GLU A 310 15.12 -11.74 9.74
N PRO A 311 15.09 -12.19 11.01
CA PRO A 311 14.47 -13.41 11.52
C PRO A 311 12.94 -13.37 11.31
N GLY A 312 12.36 -14.45 10.78
CA GLY A 312 10.93 -14.53 10.41
C GLY A 312 10.54 -15.90 9.80
N PRO A 313 9.30 -16.10 9.28
CA PRO A 313 8.74 -17.38 8.85
C PRO A 313 9.65 -18.16 7.95
N GLU A 314 9.43 -19.47 7.90
CA GLU A 314 10.25 -20.33 7.07
C GLU A 314 10.26 -19.80 5.63
N ARG A 315 11.46 -19.42 5.21
CA ARG A 315 11.80 -18.93 3.88
C ARG A 315 11.17 -19.81 2.81
N ALA A 316 10.93 -19.21 1.64
CA ALA A 316 10.55 -19.98 0.48
C ALA A 316 11.52 -21.14 0.26
N GLN A 317 10.95 -22.34 0.15
CA GLN A 317 11.72 -23.57 0.00
C GLN A 317 11.76 -23.95 -1.48
N ARG A 318 12.85 -24.61 -1.87
CA ARG A 318 12.98 -25.15 -3.23
C ARG A 318 11.79 -26.05 -3.57
N GLY A 319 11.08 -25.73 -4.63
CA GLY A 319 9.85 -26.37 -5.10
C GLY A 319 8.56 -25.72 -4.60
N GLY A 320 8.65 -24.64 -3.82
CA GLY A 320 7.53 -23.78 -3.45
C GLY A 320 7.25 -22.70 -4.49
N THR A 321 6.16 -21.96 -4.28
CA THR A 321 5.68 -20.88 -5.16
C THR A 321 5.31 -19.65 -4.34
N ILE A 322 5.13 -18.50 -4.98
CA ILE A 322 4.29 -17.43 -4.44
C ILE A 322 2.95 -17.45 -5.16
N GLY A 323 1.86 -17.37 -4.40
CA GLY A 323 0.51 -17.44 -4.94
C GLY A 323 -0.39 -16.37 -4.37
N ARG A 324 -1.24 -15.79 -5.23
CA ARG A 324 -2.26 -14.84 -4.84
C ARG A 324 -3.29 -15.53 -3.93
N ARG A 325 -3.56 -14.93 -2.79
CA ARG A 325 -4.54 -15.38 -1.80
C ARG A 325 -5.95 -15.35 -2.43
N PRO A 326 -6.84 -16.29 -2.04
CA PRO A 326 -8.22 -16.27 -2.48
C PRO A 326 -8.89 -14.91 -2.20
N SER A 327 -9.51 -14.33 -3.23
CA SER A 327 -10.27 -13.08 -3.13
C SER A 327 -9.44 -11.85 -2.67
N HIS A 328 -8.14 -11.78 -3.02
CA HIS A 328 -7.27 -10.63 -2.72
C HIS A 328 -6.75 -9.95 -4.00
N TYR A 329 -7.10 -8.67 -4.17
CA TYR A 329 -6.87 -7.89 -5.40
C TYR A 329 -6.47 -6.44 -5.11
N SER A 330 -5.87 -6.18 -3.94
CA SER A 330 -5.48 -4.83 -3.52
C SER A 330 -4.27 -4.27 -4.26
N GLY A 331 -3.62 -5.08 -5.10
CA GLY A 331 -2.41 -4.69 -5.82
C GLY A 331 -1.21 -4.59 -4.90
N SER A 332 -1.11 -5.37 -3.83
CA SER A 332 -0.01 -5.23 -2.84
C SER A 332 0.61 -6.58 -2.48
N PRO A 333 1.78 -6.62 -1.82
CA PRO A 333 2.36 -7.87 -1.31
C PRO A 333 1.41 -8.67 -0.40
N SER A 334 0.47 -7.99 0.26
CA SER A 334 -0.54 -8.63 1.10
C SER A 334 -1.50 -9.55 0.31
N ASP A 335 -1.61 -9.33 -1.02
CA ASP A 335 -2.32 -10.21 -1.94
C ASP A 335 -1.69 -11.58 -2.07
N TRP A 336 -0.44 -11.77 -1.64
CA TRP A 336 0.34 -12.96 -1.94
C TRP A 336 0.71 -13.73 -0.67
N ALA A 337 0.97 -15.02 -0.84
CA ALA A 337 1.47 -15.91 0.20
C ALA A 337 2.55 -16.82 -0.38
N VAL A 338 3.50 -17.22 0.46
CA VAL A 338 4.51 -18.23 0.14
C VAL A 338 3.91 -19.62 0.37
N TYR A 339 3.91 -20.45 -0.68
CA TYR A 339 3.44 -21.84 -0.64
C TYR A 339 4.63 -22.77 -0.59
N ARG A 340 4.57 -23.77 0.29
CA ARG A 340 5.63 -24.77 0.43
C ARG A 340 5.60 -25.78 -0.73
N PRO A 341 6.65 -26.60 -0.88
CA PRO A 341 6.68 -27.65 -1.88
C PRO A 341 5.46 -28.58 -1.76
N GLY A 342 4.64 -28.61 -2.80
CA GLY A 342 3.41 -29.40 -2.88
C GLY A 342 2.14 -28.71 -2.34
N GLU A 343 2.22 -27.48 -1.85
CA GLU A 343 1.05 -26.67 -1.51
C GLU A 343 0.53 -25.87 -2.71
N GLY A 344 1.44 -25.38 -3.57
CA GLY A 344 1.10 -24.77 -4.85
C GLY A 344 0.51 -25.77 -5.84
N ASN A 345 -0.32 -25.30 -6.76
CA ASN A 345 -1.03 -26.18 -7.70
C ASN A 345 -1.12 -25.54 -9.08
N GLN A 346 -0.16 -25.87 -9.96
CA GLN A 346 -0.13 -25.35 -11.33
C GLN A 346 -1.43 -25.68 -12.09
N GLY A 347 -2.15 -24.66 -12.53
CA GLY A 347 -3.46 -24.77 -13.18
C GLY A 347 -4.62 -24.94 -12.20
N GLY A 348 -4.36 -24.94 -10.90
CA GLY A 348 -5.28 -25.24 -9.81
C GLY A 348 -5.63 -24.03 -8.94
N VAL A 349 -6.68 -24.14 -8.13
CA VAL A 349 -7.09 -23.06 -7.22
C VAL A 349 -6.07 -22.96 -6.10
N ASN A 350 -5.50 -21.77 -5.94
CA ASN A 350 -4.77 -21.39 -4.73
C ASN A 350 -5.72 -21.55 -3.54
N LEU A 351 -5.45 -22.56 -2.71
CA LEU A 351 -6.07 -22.72 -1.40
C LEU A 351 -5.34 -21.80 -0.41
N PRO A 352 -5.84 -21.55 0.81
CA PRO A 352 -5.02 -20.87 1.81
C PRO A 352 -3.67 -21.60 2.02
N ALA A 353 -2.58 -20.85 2.22
CA ALA A 353 -1.30 -21.43 2.58
C ALA A 353 -1.36 -22.10 3.96
N ALA A 354 -0.53 -23.12 4.20
CA ALA A 354 -0.51 -23.78 5.51
C ALA A 354 0.15 -22.86 6.57
N PRO A 355 -0.46 -22.68 7.77
CA PRO A 355 0.11 -21.78 8.77
C PRO A 355 1.45 -22.31 9.30
N PHE A 356 2.40 -21.40 9.55
CA PHE A 356 3.66 -21.78 10.21
C PHE A 356 3.50 -21.90 11.74
N LEU A 357 3.92 -23.02 12.31
CA LEU A 357 4.00 -23.21 13.77
C LEU A 357 5.17 -22.43 14.38
N ARG A 358 4.97 -21.93 15.60
CA ARG A 358 5.93 -21.03 16.29
C ARG A 358 6.23 -21.47 17.71
N ASN A 359 5.19 -21.67 18.51
CA ASN A 359 5.32 -22.08 19.90
C ASN A 359 4.48 -23.34 20.15
N PRO A 360 4.98 -24.32 20.92
CA PRO A 360 6.39 -24.61 21.15
C PRO A 360 7.16 -24.78 19.83
N THR A 361 8.46 -24.45 19.85
CA THR A 361 9.35 -24.71 18.72
C THR A 361 9.59 -26.22 18.53
N ASP A 362 9.88 -26.66 17.31
CA ASP A 362 10.00 -28.08 17.00
C ASP A 362 11.13 -28.78 17.79
N GLY A 363 10.82 -29.97 18.31
CA GLY A 363 11.74 -30.82 19.07
C GLY A 363 12.01 -30.37 20.51
N ILE A 364 11.40 -29.29 20.99
CA ILE A 364 11.70 -28.75 22.32
C ILE A 364 11.22 -29.67 23.44
N SER A 365 12.02 -29.80 24.51
CA SER A 365 11.62 -30.46 25.75
C SER A 365 11.26 -29.41 26.81
N THR A 366 10.04 -29.49 27.35
CA THR A 366 9.48 -28.48 28.28
C THR A 366 8.94 -29.11 29.55
N CYS A 367 9.05 -28.39 30.66
CA CYS A 367 8.39 -28.72 31.93
C CYS A 367 6.92 -28.28 31.98
N GLU A 368 6.50 -27.41 31.06
CA GLU A 368 5.13 -26.92 31.01
C GLU A 368 4.22 -28.02 30.49
N ARG A 369 3.23 -28.42 31.30
CA ARG A 369 2.27 -29.48 30.95
C ARG A 369 1.04 -28.95 30.21
N ARG A 370 0.89 -27.63 30.13
CA ARG A 370 -0.13 -26.92 29.37
C ARG A 370 0.52 -25.81 28.53
N PRO A 371 1.48 -26.16 27.64
CA PRO A 371 2.14 -25.13 26.86
C PRO A 371 1.12 -24.47 25.94
N THR A 372 1.24 -23.16 25.75
CA THR A 372 0.44 -22.48 24.74
C THR A 372 1.04 -22.75 23.37
N PHE A 373 0.24 -23.33 22.48
CA PHE A 373 0.58 -23.53 21.10
C PHE A 373 0.23 -22.27 20.30
N GLY A 374 1.10 -21.83 19.40
CA GLY A 374 0.93 -20.63 18.59
C GLY A 374 1.46 -20.83 17.19
N TRP A 375 0.77 -20.24 16.22
CA TRP A 375 1.12 -20.25 14.79
C TRP A 375 0.88 -18.88 14.16
N GLU A 376 1.29 -18.76 12.91
CA GLU A 376 1.04 -17.60 12.04
C GLU A 376 -0.44 -17.20 11.99
N THR A 377 -0.71 -15.91 12.16
CA THR A 377 -2.02 -15.33 11.85
C THR A 377 -2.15 -15.16 10.35
N LEU A 378 -3.09 -15.86 9.74
CA LEU A 378 -3.52 -15.73 8.35
C LEU A 378 -4.81 -14.90 8.26
N SER A 379 -4.90 -14.07 7.23
CA SER A 379 -6.10 -13.28 6.92
C SER A 379 -7.10 -14.04 6.05
N ARG A 380 -8.39 -13.67 6.14
CA ARG A 380 -9.48 -14.14 5.26
C ARG A 380 -9.66 -15.66 5.19
N ILE A 381 -9.44 -16.32 6.32
CA ILE A 381 -9.81 -17.72 6.55
C ILE A 381 -11.02 -17.76 7.49
N ASP A 382 -11.80 -18.84 7.46
CA ASP A 382 -12.94 -19.02 8.35
C ASP A 382 -12.50 -19.36 9.77
N ALA A 383 -11.48 -20.22 9.90
CA ALA A 383 -10.94 -20.70 11.17
C ALA A 383 -9.66 -21.53 10.96
N TYR A 384 -9.04 -21.99 12.05
CA TYR A 384 -8.00 -23.00 12.07
C TYR A 384 -8.54 -24.33 12.56
N ARG A 385 -7.98 -25.44 12.05
CA ARG A 385 -8.09 -26.76 12.65
C ARG A 385 -6.75 -27.14 13.27
N PHE A 386 -6.74 -27.38 14.57
CA PHE A 386 -5.54 -27.72 15.33
C PHE A 386 -5.64 -29.12 15.95
N GLN A 387 -4.53 -29.87 15.90
CA GLN A 387 -4.43 -31.22 16.47
C GLN A 387 -3.18 -31.39 17.33
N ILE A 388 -3.33 -32.14 18.42
CA ILE A 388 -2.23 -32.72 19.22
C ILE A 388 -2.47 -34.22 19.31
N ASP A 389 -1.43 -35.02 19.13
CA ASP A 389 -1.48 -36.47 19.27
C ASP A 389 -0.19 -37.03 19.89
N ASP A 390 -0.24 -38.24 20.45
CA ASP A 390 0.92 -39.00 20.95
C ASP A 390 1.56 -39.88 19.86
N ASN A 391 1.02 -39.84 18.64
CA ASN A 391 1.50 -40.54 17.47
C ASN A 391 1.59 -39.59 16.27
N SER A 392 2.63 -39.73 15.45
CA SER A 392 2.95 -38.80 14.37
C SER A 392 1.99 -38.86 13.16
N ASN A 393 1.12 -39.87 13.10
CA ASN A 393 0.14 -40.02 12.01
C ASN A 393 -1.26 -39.47 12.38
N PHE A 394 -1.43 -38.95 13.60
CA PHE A 394 -2.67 -38.34 14.08
C PHE A 394 -3.88 -39.28 14.00
N SER A 395 -3.66 -40.57 14.25
CA SER A 395 -4.70 -41.60 14.13
C SER A 395 -5.71 -41.58 15.29
N SER A 396 -5.36 -40.96 16.42
CA SER A 396 -6.23 -40.82 17.59
C SER A 396 -5.94 -39.53 18.38
N PRO A 397 -6.21 -38.34 17.80
CA PRO A 397 -5.76 -37.07 18.38
C PRO A 397 -6.27 -36.86 19.81
N LEU A 398 -5.36 -36.54 20.72
CA LEU A 398 -5.66 -36.09 22.08
C LEU A 398 -6.45 -34.78 22.07
N VAL A 399 -6.12 -33.90 21.13
CA VAL A 399 -6.83 -32.65 20.85
C VAL A 399 -7.14 -32.58 19.36
N ASN A 400 -8.36 -32.20 19.02
CA ASN A 400 -8.78 -31.91 17.65
C ASN A 400 -9.87 -30.85 17.69
N THR A 401 -9.51 -29.59 17.50
CA THR A 401 -10.41 -28.44 17.72
C THR A 401 -10.37 -27.46 16.55
N THR A 402 -11.46 -26.71 16.40
CA THR A 402 -11.56 -25.57 15.50
C THR A 402 -11.44 -24.28 16.31
N LEU A 403 -10.67 -23.31 15.82
CA LEU A 403 -10.32 -22.08 16.55
C LEU A 403 -10.36 -20.88 15.60
N ASN A 404 -10.81 -19.73 16.08
CA ASN A 404 -10.79 -18.48 15.32
C ASN A 404 -9.55 -17.63 15.63
N THR A 405 -8.69 -18.12 16.53
CA THR A 405 -7.45 -17.47 16.96
C THR A 405 -6.26 -18.32 16.55
N SER A 406 -5.10 -17.68 16.41
CA SER A 406 -3.84 -18.32 16.04
C SER A 406 -3.05 -18.88 17.24
N ALA A 407 -3.76 -19.30 18.28
CA ALA A 407 -3.19 -19.88 19.49
C ALA A 407 -4.16 -20.83 20.22
N TYR A 408 -3.59 -21.78 20.98
CA TYR A 408 -4.33 -22.75 21.79
C TYR A 408 -3.60 -23.10 23.08
N THR A 409 -4.27 -22.96 24.23
CA THR A 409 -3.75 -23.45 25.52
C THR A 409 -4.58 -24.63 26.02
N PRO A 410 -3.99 -25.80 26.32
CA PRO A 410 -4.71 -26.93 26.88
C PRO A 410 -5.39 -26.62 28.22
N GLY A 411 -6.67 -26.95 28.34
CA GLY A 411 -7.43 -26.82 29.60
C GLY A 411 -7.04 -27.83 30.69
N SER A 412 -6.26 -28.86 30.34
CA SER A 412 -5.77 -29.92 31.22
C SER A 412 -4.33 -30.27 30.92
N ASN A 413 -3.63 -30.87 31.90
CA ASN A 413 -2.24 -31.29 31.71
C ASN A 413 -2.15 -32.36 30.62
N LEU A 414 -1.25 -32.15 29.67
CA LEU A 414 -0.86 -33.12 28.67
C LEU A 414 -0.08 -34.29 29.31
N PRO A 415 -0.08 -35.48 28.68
CA PRO A 415 0.71 -36.61 29.14
C PRO A 415 2.20 -36.34 28.99
N LEU A 416 3.01 -37.04 29.77
CA LEU A 416 4.48 -36.99 29.67
C LEU A 416 4.94 -37.73 28.40
N GLY A 417 6.06 -37.30 27.84
CA GLY A 417 6.64 -37.89 26.63
C GLY A 417 6.48 -37.03 25.39
N VAL A 418 6.77 -37.62 24.23
CA VAL A 418 6.74 -36.93 22.93
C VAL A 418 5.29 -36.78 22.48
N LEU A 419 4.94 -35.57 22.08
CA LEU A 419 3.67 -35.22 21.45
C LEU A 419 3.94 -34.59 20.09
N TYR A 420 3.04 -34.83 19.15
CA TYR A 420 3.05 -34.29 17.80
C TYR A 420 1.88 -33.33 17.64
N PHE A 421 2.09 -32.24 16.92
CA PHE A 421 1.05 -31.25 16.67
C PHE A 421 1.15 -30.66 15.28
N ARG A 422 -0.01 -30.25 14.75
CA ARG A 422 -0.15 -29.64 13.43
C ARG A 422 -1.38 -28.75 13.38
N VAL A 423 -1.36 -27.80 12.46
CA VAL A 423 -2.47 -26.87 12.21
C VAL A 423 -2.74 -26.76 10.72
N LYS A 424 -3.98 -26.48 10.33
CA LYS A 424 -4.33 -26.04 8.97
C LYS A 424 -5.34 -24.91 9.03
N ALA A 425 -5.36 -24.09 8.00
CA ALA A 425 -6.40 -23.09 7.78
C ALA A 425 -7.63 -23.73 7.13
N LEU A 426 -8.80 -23.25 7.53
CA LEU A 426 -10.09 -23.60 6.96
C LEU A 426 -10.55 -22.39 6.13
N GLY A 427 -10.58 -22.51 4.80
CA GLY A 427 -10.93 -21.41 3.89
C GLY A 427 -12.38 -21.40 3.44
N GLY A 428 -13.24 -22.21 4.08
CA GLY A 428 -14.67 -22.25 3.77
C GLY A 428 -14.96 -22.68 2.34
N ALA A 429 -15.66 -21.83 1.59
CA ALA A 429 -15.98 -22.06 0.18
C ALA A 429 -14.73 -22.15 -0.72
N ASN A 430 -13.60 -21.57 -0.29
CA ASN A 430 -12.33 -21.62 -1.02
C ASN A 430 -11.57 -22.94 -0.81
N GLY A 431 -11.98 -23.78 0.14
CA GLY A 431 -11.29 -25.00 0.53
C GLY A 431 -10.25 -24.79 1.64
N ASP A 432 -9.83 -25.89 2.27
CA ASP A 432 -8.88 -25.88 3.38
C ASP A 432 -7.43 -25.90 2.87
N SER A 433 -6.50 -25.32 3.63
CA SER A 433 -5.07 -25.47 3.36
C SER A 433 -4.61 -26.93 3.53
N ALA A 434 -3.40 -27.21 3.04
CA ALA A 434 -2.64 -28.34 3.53
C ALA A 434 -2.39 -28.23 5.05
N TRP A 435 -2.07 -29.35 5.70
CA TRP A 435 -1.57 -29.32 7.06
C TRP A 435 -0.17 -28.70 7.09
N SER A 436 0.12 -27.93 8.14
CA SER A 436 1.47 -27.49 8.48
C SER A 436 2.42 -28.69 8.56
N ALA A 437 3.72 -28.41 8.53
CA ALA A 437 4.71 -29.38 9.00
C ALA A 437 4.31 -29.88 10.40
N VAL A 438 4.56 -31.17 10.64
CA VAL A 438 4.29 -31.79 11.94
C VAL A 438 5.45 -31.42 12.87
N TYR A 439 5.15 -30.65 13.91
CA TYR A 439 6.11 -30.37 14.98
C TYR A 439 5.94 -31.37 16.11
N SER A 440 6.99 -31.48 16.91
CA SER A 440 7.03 -32.30 18.11
C SER A 440 7.47 -31.51 19.34
N ALA A 441 6.98 -31.89 20.51
CA ALA A 441 7.49 -31.40 21.80
C ALA A 441 7.51 -32.55 22.82
N THR A 442 8.50 -32.55 23.72
CA THR A 442 8.59 -33.53 24.79
C THR A 442 8.18 -32.91 26.12
N ILE A 443 7.09 -33.41 26.71
CA ILE A 443 6.66 -32.98 28.05
C ILE A 443 7.44 -33.77 29.09
N LEU A 444 8.26 -33.06 29.86
CA LEU A 444 9.15 -33.63 30.88
C LEU A 444 8.46 -33.77 32.23
N ASP A 445 8.86 -34.80 32.98
CA ASP A 445 8.58 -34.86 34.42
C ASP A 445 9.61 -34.00 35.17
N CYS A 446 9.26 -32.74 35.40
CA CYS A 446 10.15 -31.81 36.07
C CYS A 446 9.98 -31.77 37.60
N ALA A 447 9.15 -32.64 38.19
CA ALA A 447 8.97 -32.67 39.64
C ALA A 447 10.30 -32.87 40.39
N SER A 448 11.21 -33.67 39.83
CA SER A 448 12.57 -33.86 40.37
C SER A 448 13.60 -32.88 39.79
N LEU A 449 13.36 -32.31 38.61
CA LEU A 449 14.32 -31.42 37.92
C LEU A 449 14.25 -29.97 38.40
N LEU A 450 13.08 -29.54 38.91
CA LEU A 450 12.85 -28.21 39.47
C LEU A 450 12.73 -28.23 41.00
N ALA A 451 12.96 -29.38 41.64
CA ALA A 451 12.94 -29.48 43.09
C ALA A 451 13.93 -28.48 43.71
N THR A 452 13.53 -27.84 44.81
CA THR A 452 14.37 -26.90 45.55
C THR A 452 15.64 -27.61 46.01
N SER A 453 16.77 -27.23 45.41
CA SER A 453 18.07 -27.51 45.98
C SER A 453 18.25 -26.63 47.23
N ASP A 454 18.88 -27.16 48.27
CA ASP A 454 19.35 -26.33 49.40
C ASP A 454 20.49 -25.38 48.99
N ASP A 455 21.00 -25.49 47.75
CA ASP A 455 21.96 -24.57 47.16
C ASP A 455 21.24 -23.34 46.56
N PRO A 456 21.42 -22.13 47.13
CA PRO A 456 20.84 -20.89 46.61
C PRO A 456 21.37 -20.49 45.22
N GLN A 457 22.42 -21.16 44.72
CA GLN A 457 22.98 -21.00 43.37
C GLN A 457 22.48 -22.05 42.37
N ALA A 458 21.57 -22.93 42.77
CA ALA A 458 21.04 -23.99 41.90
C ALA A 458 20.05 -23.48 40.85
N SER A 459 19.41 -22.34 41.08
CA SER A 459 18.51 -21.73 40.10
C SER A 459 18.38 -20.23 40.31
N LYS A 460 18.28 -19.48 39.22
CA LYS A 460 17.91 -18.06 39.23
C LYS A 460 16.92 -17.81 38.10
N LEU A 461 15.86 -17.07 38.40
CA LEU A 461 14.88 -16.58 37.44
C LEU A 461 14.76 -15.08 37.60
N ILE A 462 15.04 -14.35 36.53
CA ILE A 462 14.81 -12.92 36.42
C ILE A 462 13.37 -12.73 35.97
N ASN A 463 12.56 -12.04 36.78
CA ASN A 463 11.16 -11.80 36.45
C ASN A 463 11.05 -10.73 35.36
N ILE A 464 10.75 -11.15 34.14
CA ILE A 464 10.50 -10.28 32.99
C ILE A 464 9.05 -10.50 32.58
N PRO A 465 8.17 -9.48 32.70
CA PRO A 465 6.80 -9.58 32.20
C PRO A 465 6.80 -9.91 30.70
N PRO A 466 6.17 -11.01 30.28
CA PRO A 466 6.04 -11.33 28.85
C PRO A 466 5.22 -10.25 28.15
N LYS A 467 5.71 -9.74 27.01
CA LYS A 467 4.95 -8.89 26.09
C LYS A 467 4.55 -9.71 24.86
N LEU A 468 3.28 -9.63 24.45
CA LEU A 468 2.82 -10.20 23.18
C LEU A 468 3.41 -9.37 22.04
N GLN A 469 3.91 -10.00 20.99
CA GLN A 469 4.35 -9.29 19.78
C GLN A 469 3.12 -8.74 19.03
N HIS A 470 3.10 -7.44 18.74
CA HIS A 470 2.04 -6.76 17.99
C HIS A 470 2.44 -5.30 17.75
N LYS A 471 1.75 -4.59 16.86
CA LYS A 471 1.73 -3.12 16.82
C LYS A 471 1.19 -2.58 18.15
N ASP A 472 1.94 -1.75 18.85
CA ASP A 472 1.69 -1.37 20.25
C ASP A 472 1.59 0.16 20.47
N THR A 473 1.47 0.96 19.41
CA THR A 473 1.25 2.42 19.45
C THR A 473 0.16 2.90 18.49
N HIS A 474 -0.06 4.22 18.43
CA HIS A 474 -1.01 4.88 17.52
C HIS A 474 -0.45 5.23 16.14
N THR A 475 0.85 5.04 15.91
CA THR A 475 1.46 5.31 14.60
C THR A 475 0.68 4.65 13.45
N LEU A 476 0.41 5.37 12.37
CA LEU A 476 -0.46 4.93 11.28
C LEU A 476 0.19 3.82 10.45
N ASN A 477 -0.59 2.77 10.17
CA ASN A 477 -0.19 1.69 9.28
C ASN A 477 -0.78 1.87 7.88
N LEU A 478 0.06 2.23 6.92
CA LEU A 478 -0.33 2.46 5.52
C LEU A 478 -0.19 1.19 4.65
N ASP A 479 0.13 0.04 5.26
CA ASP A 479 0.55 -1.21 4.61
C ASP A 479 -0.49 -2.35 4.68
N GLY A 480 -1.77 -2.02 4.89
CA GLY A 480 -2.87 -2.97 4.64
C GLY A 480 -3.67 -3.44 5.84
N ASP A 481 -3.50 -2.83 7.02
CA ASP A 481 -4.47 -3.00 8.10
C ASP A 481 -5.81 -2.30 7.73
N PRO A 482 -6.95 -2.83 8.20
CA PRO A 482 -8.27 -2.27 7.90
C PRO A 482 -8.46 -0.87 8.51
N GLU A 483 -9.39 -0.10 7.95
CA GLU A 483 -9.74 1.21 8.49
C GLU A 483 -10.40 1.12 9.89
N THR A 484 -11.18 0.06 10.14
CA THR A 484 -11.98 -0.09 11.36
C THR A 484 -11.90 -1.50 11.95
N GLY A 485 -12.21 -1.59 13.24
CA GLY A 485 -12.28 -2.86 13.98
C GLY A 485 -10.95 -3.25 14.62
N GLN A 486 -10.82 -4.54 14.94
CA GLN A 486 -9.61 -5.10 15.55
C GLN A 486 -8.44 -5.02 14.56
N SER A 487 -7.27 -4.57 15.01
CA SER A 487 -6.10 -4.25 14.15
C SER A 487 -6.39 -3.17 13.11
N ARG A 488 -7.15 -2.13 13.46
CA ARG A 488 -7.27 -1.00 12.56
C ARG A 488 -5.96 -0.24 12.41
N TRP A 489 -5.78 0.39 11.26
CA TRP A 489 -4.54 1.04 10.83
C TRP A 489 -3.98 2.06 11.82
N ASP A 490 -4.87 2.68 12.60
CA ASP A 490 -4.61 3.83 13.46
C ASP A 490 -4.72 3.48 14.96
N SER A 491 -4.56 2.21 15.34
CA SER A 491 -4.58 1.79 16.76
C SER A 491 -3.46 0.84 17.15
N SER A 492 -3.24 0.70 18.46
CA SER A 492 -2.55 -0.49 18.96
C SER A 492 -3.41 -1.73 18.67
N HIS A 493 -2.76 -2.88 18.50
CA HIS A 493 -3.43 -4.14 18.20
C HIS A 493 -3.92 -4.80 19.50
N GLU A 494 -5.06 -4.29 19.99
CA GLU A 494 -5.74 -4.73 21.19
C GLU A 494 -7.13 -5.32 20.89
N THR A 495 -7.78 -5.93 21.88
CA THR A 495 -9.07 -6.63 21.70
C THR A 495 -10.25 -5.73 21.34
N ASP A 496 -10.19 -4.46 21.71
CA ASP A 496 -11.16 -3.40 21.42
C ASP A 496 -10.90 -2.75 20.07
N GLY A 497 -9.62 -2.61 19.67
CA GLY A 497 -9.24 -1.95 18.44
C GLY A 497 -9.69 -0.49 18.42
N ASP A 498 -9.56 0.22 19.54
CA ASP A 498 -9.91 1.64 19.66
C ASP A 498 -8.66 2.53 19.84
N TRP A 499 -8.86 3.83 20.10
CA TRP A 499 -7.79 4.83 20.21
C TRP A 499 -7.20 4.93 21.62
N THR A 500 -7.59 4.06 22.56
CA THR A 500 -7.18 4.16 23.96
C THR A 500 -6.20 3.05 24.30
N ILE A 501 -4.90 3.33 24.28
CA ILE A 501 -3.88 2.31 24.59
C ILE A 501 -4.08 1.69 25.98
N GLY A 502 -3.99 0.36 26.03
CA GLY A 502 -3.96 -0.42 27.27
C GLY A 502 -5.31 -0.58 27.95
N ASN A 503 -6.41 -0.17 27.33
CA ASN A 503 -7.76 -0.49 27.79
C ASN A 503 -8.16 -1.93 27.41
N GLY A 504 -7.49 -2.52 26.42
CA GLY A 504 -7.71 -3.85 25.89
C GLY A 504 -6.65 -4.85 26.31
N THR A 505 -6.83 -6.09 25.84
CA THR A 505 -5.78 -7.10 25.90
C THR A 505 -5.03 -7.11 24.58
N PRO A 506 -3.68 -7.09 24.58
CA PRO A 506 -2.90 -7.27 23.36
C PRO A 506 -3.30 -8.51 22.57
N VAL A 507 -3.38 -8.39 21.25
CA VAL A 507 -3.73 -9.48 20.33
C VAL A 507 -2.80 -9.51 19.12
N ARG A 508 -2.70 -10.68 18.50
CA ARG A 508 -2.17 -10.82 17.13
C ARG A 508 -3.34 -10.96 16.18
N ALA A 509 -3.95 -9.85 15.82
CA ALA A 509 -5.19 -9.83 15.06
C ALA A 509 -4.96 -9.75 13.54
N SER A 510 -3.78 -9.30 13.10
CA SER A 510 -3.42 -9.22 11.69
C SER A 510 -2.21 -10.09 11.33
N ALA A 511 -2.06 -10.41 10.04
CA ALA A 511 -0.87 -11.06 9.53
C ALA A 511 0.38 -10.16 9.67
N LEU A 512 0.16 -8.85 9.82
CA LEU A 512 1.19 -7.84 10.03
C LEU A 512 1.89 -7.97 11.41
N ASP A 513 1.24 -8.60 12.39
CA ASP A 513 1.82 -8.87 13.73
C ASP A 513 2.80 -10.04 13.76
N ASN A 514 2.89 -10.81 12.67
CA ASN A 514 3.64 -12.07 12.67
C ASN A 514 5.17 -11.88 12.83
N MET A 515 5.71 -10.67 12.60
CA MET A 515 7.17 -10.41 12.60
C MET A 515 7.71 -9.57 13.75
N TYR A 516 6.94 -9.42 14.82
CA TYR A 516 7.32 -8.55 15.93
C TYR A 516 8.20 -9.21 17.00
N CYS A 517 8.57 -10.49 16.84
CA CYS A 517 9.27 -11.27 17.87
C CYS A 517 10.58 -10.62 18.38
N THR A 518 11.40 -10.08 17.49
CA THR A 518 12.64 -9.37 17.87
C THR A 518 12.32 -8.08 18.62
N ARG A 519 11.38 -7.28 18.11
CA ARG A 519 10.96 -5.99 18.69
C ARG A 519 10.42 -6.19 20.10
N ALA A 520 9.51 -7.15 20.26
CA ALA A 520 8.96 -7.56 21.55
C ALA A 520 10.05 -8.02 22.52
N SER A 521 11.01 -8.82 22.05
CA SER A 521 12.12 -9.31 22.87
C SER A 521 13.06 -8.19 23.33
N ILE A 522 13.38 -7.23 22.45
CA ILE A 522 14.15 -6.04 22.81
C ILE A 522 13.37 -5.17 23.79
N SER A 523 12.09 -4.89 23.53
CA SER A 523 11.21 -4.11 24.41
C SER A 523 11.15 -4.69 25.82
N MET A 524 11.00 -6.02 25.95
CA MET A 524 11.02 -6.71 27.25
C MET A 524 12.35 -6.52 28.00
N LEU A 525 13.48 -6.63 27.31
CA LEU A 525 14.81 -6.49 27.92
C LEU A 525 15.14 -5.04 28.29
N VAL A 526 14.73 -4.09 27.45
CA VAL A 526 14.84 -2.65 27.69
C VAL A 526 14.02 -2.23 28.92
N ALA A 527 12.77 -2.70 29.00
CA ALA A 527 11.89 -2.45 30.14
C ALA A 527 12.48 -2.99 31.45
N TYR A 528 13.04 -4.21 31.42
CA TYR A 528 13.70 -4.79 32.59
C TYR A 528 14.91 -3.95 33.06
N GLN A 529 15.63 -3.32 32.14
CA GLN A 529 16.81 -2.50 32.43
C GLN A 529 16.48 -1.02 32.72
N GLY A 530 15.21 -0.64 32.75
CA GLY A 530 14.74 0.68 33.18
C GLY A 530 14.45 1.68 32.05
N GLY A 531 14.53 1.28 30.78
CA GLY A 531 13.99 2.05 29.66
C GLY A 531 12.53 1.71 29.37
N ASN A 532 11.95 2.26 28.31
CA ASN A 532 10.60 1.93 27.84
C ASN A 532 10.45 2.18 26.34
N LEU A 533 10.68 1.15 25.52
CA LEU A 533 10.51 1.23 24.07
C LEU A 533 9.28 0.44 23.60
N SER A 534 8.44 1.08 22.80
CA SER A 534 7.42 0.42 21.98
C SER A 534 8.06 -0.41 20.87
N MET A 535 7.32 -1.40 20.38
CA MET A 535 7.75 -2.20 19.25
C MET A 535 7.71 -1.39 17.96
N ASP A 536 6.76 -0.46 17.81
CA ASP A 536 6.68 0.40 16.63
C ASP A 536 7.84 1.38 16.54
N TYR A 537 8.27 2.00 17.65
CA TYR A 537 9.45 2.89 17.60
C TYR A 537 10.74 2.12 17.31
N ILE A 538 10.89 0.90 17.84
CA ILE A 538 12.01 0.01 17.46
C ILE A 538 11.97 -0.28 15.96
N SER A 539 10.77 -0.48 15.39
CA SER A 539 10.58 -0.72 13.96
C SER A 539 11.00 0.47 13.12
N TYR A 540 10.45 1.64 13.45
CA TYR A 540 10.73 2.89 12.76
C TYR A 540 12.22 3.20 12.81
N TRP A 541 12.91 3.04 13.93
CA TRP A 541 14.36 3.28 13.93
C TRP A 541 15.13 2.32 13.00
N TYR A 542 14.69 1.07 12.92
CA TYR A 542 15.33 0.08 12.05
C TYR A 542 15.06 0.35 10.57
N ARG A 543 13.87 0.82 10.19
CA ARG A 543 13.41 0.88 8.78
C ARG A 543 13.03 2.26 8.27
N GLY A 544 12.67 3.20 9.14
CA GLY A 544 12.25 4.55 8.85
C GLY A 544 13.34 5.41 8.24
N GLU A 545 13.39 5.36 6.91
CA GLU A 545 14.11 6.25 6.00
C GLU A 545 13.29 6.27 4.69
N GLY A 546 12.98 7.45 4.17
CA GLY A 546 12.17 7.60 2.94
C GLY A 546 10.69 7.85 3.23
N ASP A 547 9.82 7.34 2.36
CA ASP A 547 8.38 7.55 2.44
C ASP A 547 7.77 6.84 3.66
N PRO A 548 6.65 7.35 4.23
CA PRO A 548 5.94 6.74 5.37
C PRO A 548 5.50 5.29 5.17
N GLU A 549 5.44 4.80 3.94
CA GLU A 549 4.94 3.45 3.67
C GLU A 549 6.04 2.38 3.76
N GLY A 550 5.77 1.31 4.51
CA GLY A 550 6.74 0.25 4.79
C GLY A 550 7.79 0.61 5.87
N ASP A 551 7.77 1.83 6.40
CA ASP A 551 8.75 2.40 7.34
C ASP A 551 8.66 1.81 8.76
N LEU A 552 7.48 1.32 9.15
CA LEU A 552 7.25 0.52 10.36
C LEU A 552 7.52 -0.98 10.12
N GLY A 553 7.70 -1.40 8.86
CA GLY A 553 8.01 -2.79 8.49
C GLY A 553 7.07 -3.82 9.12
N HIS A 554 5.77 -3.51 9.10
CA HIS A 554 4.70 -4.42 9.43
C HIS A 554 4.84 -5.71 8.61
N GLY A 555 4.66 -6.87 9.25
CA GLY A 555 4.87 -8.14 8.58
C GLY A 555 6.30 -8.44 8.12
N LYS A 556 7.31 -7.61 8.46
CA LYS A 556 8.73 -7.81 8.11
C LYS A 556 9.60 -8.11 9.34
N GLY A 557 10.47 -9.13 9.23
CA GLY A 557 11.42 -9.54 10.27
C GLY A 557 12.44 -8.45 10.60
N MET A 558 13.19 -8.60 11.70
CA MET A 558 14.27 -7.66 12.05
C MET A 558 15.38 -8.36 12.83
N TRP A 559 16.61 -8.25 12.35
CA TRP A 559 17.78 -8.78 13.04
C TRP A 559 18.10 -7.96 14.31
N PRO A 560 18.30 -8.59 15.48
CA PRO A 560 18.60 -7.88 16.72
C PRO A 560 19.85 -7.00 16.60
N ASN A 561 20.85 -7.43 15.85
CA ASN A 561 22.00 -6.60 15.45
C ASN A 561 22.44 -7.07 14.07
N GLY A 562 22.02 -6.35 13.01
CA GLY A 562 22.34 -6.72 11.63
C GLY A 562 23.85 -6.76 11.40
N ASN A 563 24.33 -7.80 10.72
CA ASN A 563 25.66 -7.79 10.14
C ASN A 563 25.63 -6.91 8.88
N ILE A 564 26.73 -6.21 8.57
CA ILE A 564 26.88 -5.45 7.31
C ILE A 564 26.63 -6.35 6.08
N ALA A 565 26.89 -7.66 6.21
CA ALA A 565 26.63 -8.65 5.18
C ALA A 565 25.13 -9.02 5.00
N ALA A 566 24.26 -8.65 5.93
CA ALA A 566 22.81 -8.96 5.92
C ALA A 566 21.94 -7.73 5.56
N GLY A 567 22.54 -6.70 4.94
CA GLY A 567 21.80 -5.65 4.22
C GLY A 567 21.62 -4.30 4.93
N THR A 568 21.44 -4.22 6.26
CA THR A 568 21.17 -2.91 6.91
C THR A 568 22.36 -2.29 7.62
N GLY A 569 23.29 -3.09 8.16
CA GLY A 569 24.37 -2.61 9.04
C GLY A 569 23.90 -1.97 10.36
N LYS A 570 22.59 -1.89 10.60
CA LYS A 570 21.97 -1.29 11.79
C LYS A 570 22.03 -2.25 12.97
N LYS A 571 22.59 -1.76 14.08
CA LYS A 571 22.68 -2.48 15.36
C LYS A 571 21.56 -2.04 16.29
N VAL A 572 20.34 -2.51 16.02
CA VAL A 572 19.14 -2.04 16.73
C VAL A 572 19.20 -2.33 18.22
N PHE A 573 19.73 -3.48 18.64
CA PHE A 573 19.82 -3.76 20.07
C PHE A 573 20.91 -2.91 20.74
N ASP A 574 22.02 -2.62 20.06
CA ASP A 574 23.00 -1.65 20.57
C ASP A 574 22.36 -0.25 20.70
N TRP A 575 21.59 0.20 19.71
CA TRP A 575 20.87 1.47 19.74
C TRP A 575 19.89 1.53 20.91
N ALA A 576 19.07 0.50 21.09
CA ALA A 576 18.10 0.39 22.18
C ALA A 576 18.79 0.46 23.55
N MET A 577 20.01 -0.09 23.66
CA MET A 577 20.87 0.03 24.85
C MET A 577 21.63 1.36 24.92
N ASN A 578 21.06 2.42 24.35
CA ASN A 578 21.63 3.76 24.31
C ASN A 578 23.04 3.79 23.68
N GLY A 579 23.22 3.02 22.60
CA GLY A 579 24.48 2.89 21.86
C GLY A 579 25.53 1.96 22.49
N ASN A 580 25.23 1.34 23.63
CA ASN A 580 26.16 0.42 24.29
C ASN A 580 26.16 -0.95 23.61
N ALA A 581 27.36 -1.44 23.28
CA ALA A 581 27.52 -2.68 22.53
C ALA A 581 26.95 -3.91 23.25
N VAL A 582 26.05 -4.63 22.59
CA VAL A 582 25.48 -5.91 23.02
C VAL A 582 26.42 -7.04 22.60
N THR A 583 26.70 -7.97 23.51
CA THR A 583 27.54 -9.14 23.20
C THR A 583 26.74 -10.11 22.34
N SER A 584 27.10 -10.24 21.06
CA SER A 584 26.37 -11.06 20.09
C SER A 584 27.27 -12.16 19.52
N SER A 585 26.74 -13.38 19.34
CA SER A 585 27.46 -14.46 18.65
C SER A 585 26.51 -15.49 18.08
N ARG A 586 26.84 -15.99 16.88
CA ARG A 586 26.23 -17.18 16.29
C ARG A 586 26.56 -18.42 17.12
N GLY A 587 25.64 -19.37 17.12
CA GLY A 587 25.71 -20.64 17.84
C GLY A 587 25.07 -20.60 19.23
N LYS A 588 24.83 -21.79 19.79
CA LYS A 588 24.22 -21.98 21.11
C LYS A 588 25.20 -21.60 22.24
N PRO A 589 24.81 -20.75 23.22
CA PRO A 589 25.65 -20.46 24.37
C PRO A 589 25.74 -21.69 25.31
N THR A 590 26.88 -21.84 25.98
CA THR A 590 27.04 -22.90 26.99
C THR A 590 26.22 -22.59 28.24
N PHE A 591 25.83 -23.63 28.98
CA PHE A 591 25.11 -23.48 30.25
C PHE A 591 25.86 -22.59 31.26
N ASN A 592 27.20 -22.70 31.32
CA ASN A 592 28.03 -21.88 32.21
C ASN A 592 28.01 -20.39 31.83
N GLN A 593 27.99 -20.08 30.54
CA GLN A 593 27.87 -18.69 30.07
C GLN A 593 26.51 -18.11 30.46
N ILE A 594 25.43 -18.85 30.21
CA ILE A 594 24.06 -18.45 30.60
C ILE A 594 23.98 -18.19 32.09
N LYS A 595 24.47 -19.12 32.92
CA LYS A 595 24.51 -18.95 34.38
C LYS A 595 25.24 -17.66 34.76
N ALA A 596 26.45 -17.45 34.23
CA ALA A 596 27.24 -16.27 34.55
C ALA A 596 26.56 -14.95 34.17
N TRP A 597 25.84 -14.89 33.04
CA TRP A 597 25.12 -13.69 32.62
C TRP A 597 23.85 -13.45 33.45
N ILE A 598 23.06 -14.49 33.71
CA ILE A 598 21.87 -14.37 34.56
C ILE A 598 22.25 -14.00 35.99
N ASP A 599 23.34 -14.56 36.54
CA ASP A 599 23.85 -14.17 37.86
C ASP A 599 24.24 -12.69 37.92
N ALA A 600 24.71 -12.13 36.80
CA ALA A 600 25.03 -10.72 36.63
C ALA A 600 23.83 -9.85 36.23
N ASP A 601 22.59 -10.34 36.37
CA ASP A 601 21.33 -9.63 36.02
C ASP A 601 21.25 -9.21 34.54
N ARG A 602 21.78 -10.06 33.66
CA ARG A 602 21.76 -9.87 32.21
C ARG A 602 20.93 -10.97 31.53
N PRO A 603 19.60 -10.85 31.51
CA PRO A 603 18.76 -11.69 30.64
C PRO A 603 19.11 -11.41 29.18
N MET A 604 18.91 -12.37 28.29
CA MET A 604 19.42 -12.29 26.91
C MET A 604 18.32 -12.53 25.89
N LEU A 605 18.47 -11.91 24.72
CA LEU A 605 17.69 -12.24 23.54
C LEU A 605 18.36 -13.43 22.86
N VAL A 606 17.56 -14.39 22.41
CA VAL A 606 18.01 -15.58 21.71
C VAL A 606 17.23 -15.71 20.42
N VAL A 607 17.92 -15.96 19.32
CA VAL A 607 17.30 -16.35 18.05
C VAL A 607 17.33 -17.88 17.96
N GLU A 608 16.18 -18.48 17.71
CA GLU A 608 15.97 -19.92 17.73
C GLU A 608 15.46 -20.47 16.39
N ASN A 609 15.48 -21.80 16.29
CA ASN A 609 14.90 -22.57 15.19
C ASN A 609 15.41 -22.15 13.79
N ASN A 610 16.74 -22.07 13.64
CA ASN A 610 17.39 -21.68 12.39
C ASN A 610 16.96 -20.27 11.92
N ASP A 611 17.05 -19.30 12.82
CA ASP A 611 16.78 -17.89 12.55
C ASP A 611 15.30 -17.54 12.32
N ALA A 612 14.38 -18.37 12.84
CA ALA A 612 12.95 -18.20 12.58
C ALA A 612 12.20 -17.36 13.64
N HIS A 613 12.71 -17.29 14.88
CA HIS A 613 12.00 -16.64 15.98
C HIS A 613 12.96 -16.09 17.04
N SER A 614 12.66 -14.91 17.58
CA SER A 614 13.41 -14.29 18.68
C SER A 614 12.62 -14.41 19.99
N VAL A 615 13.30 -14.82 21.05
CA VAL A 615 12.72 -14.99 22.40
C VAL A 615 13.67 -14.49 23.48
N VAL A 616 13.18 -14.39 24.72
CA VAL A 616 13.99 -14.00 25.88
C VAL A 616 14.36 -15.21 26.72
N LEU A 617 15.64 -15.33 27.06
CA LEU A 617 16.16 -16.28 28.04
C LEU A 617 16.51 -15.52 29.32
N ASN A 618 15.76 -15.82 30.39
CA ASN A 618 15.81 -15.06 31.64
C ASN A 618 15.95 -15.92 32.91
N GLY A 619 16.32 -17.19 32.80
CA GLY A 619 16.59 -18.02 33.97
C GLY A 619 17.33 -19.31 33.68
N TYR A 620 17.87 -19.92 34.73
CA TYR A 620 18.52 -21.23 34.70
C TYR A 620 18.17 -22.09 35.91
N ASN A 621 18.30 -23.41 35.76
CA ASN A 621 18.32 -24.40 36.83
C ASN A 621 19.40 -25.47 36.54
N THR A 622 20.29 -25.71 37.50
CA THR A 622 21.48 -26.55 37.35
C THR A 622 21.19 -28.05 37.31
N ALA A 623 20.15 -28.52 38.01
CA ALA A 623 19.88 -29.95 38.19
C ALA A 623 19.51 -30.65 36.88
N GLY A 624 18.78 -29.96 36.00
CA GLY A 624 18.37 -30.46 34.68
C GLY A 624 19.00 -29.73 33.49
N GLN A 625 19.96 -28.84 33.71
CA GLN A 625 20.42 -27.85 32.72
C GLN A 625 19.23 -27.16 32.01
N LEU A 626 18.22 -26.80 32.79
CA LEU A 626 17.03 -26.13 32.30
C LEU A 626 17.29 -24.63 32.21
N VAL A 627 16.61 -23.99 31.28
CA VAL A 627 16.61 -22.55 31.09
C VAL A 627 15.17 -22.06 30.96
N TYR A 628 14.91 -20.83 31.39
CA TYR A 628 13.57 -20.24 31.29
C TYR A 628 13.46 -19.47 29.98
N ARG A 629 12.55 -19.90 29.12
CA ARG A 629 12.26 -19.33 27.80
C ARG A 629 10.97 -18.53 27.88
N THR A 630 11.02 -17.23 27.56
CA THR A 630 9.88 -16.32 27.50
C THR A 630 9.62 -15.97 26.04
N ASP A 631 8.44 -16.35 25.55
CA ASP A 631 8.06 -16.28 24.15
C ASP A 631 7.12 -15.09 23.89
N PRO A 632 7.51 -14.14 23.01
CA PRO A 632 6.66 -13.02 22.65
C PRO A 632 5.51 -13.40 21.71
N TRP A 633 5.58 -14.55 21.03
CA TRP A 633 4.52 -15.01 20.13
C TRP A 633 3.22 -15.22 20.91
N THR A 634 3.29 -15.87 22.07
CA THR A 634 2.12 -16.20 22.90
C THR A 634 2.11 -15.48 24.24
N ALA A 635 3.06 -14.57 24.48
CA ALA A 635 3.27 -13.91 25.78
C ALA A 635 3.35 -14.90 26.95
N THR A 636 4.03 -16.02 26.76
CA THR A 636 4.14 -17.08 27.78
C THR A 636 5.58 -17.45 28.08
N GLY A 637 5.86 -17.91 29.29
CA GLY A 637 7.18 -18.43 29.66
C GLY A 637 7.13 -19.86 30.20
N GLY A 638 8.26 -20.57 30.12
CA GLY A 638 8.37 -21.92 30.66
C GLY A 638 9.81 -22.43 30.76
N TRP A 639 10.02 -23.40 31.65
CA TRP A 639 11.29 -24.11 31.78
C TRP A 639 11.47 -25.13 30.65
N VAL A 640 12.57 -25.01 29.91
CA VAL A 640 12.90 -25.89 28.79
C VAL A 640 14.31 -26.46 28.94
N SER A 641 14.58 -27.62 28.33
CA SER A 641 15.93 -28.19 28.30
C SER A 641 16.81 -27.46 27.28
N LEU A 642 17.95 -26.92 27.74
CA LEU A 642 18.94 -26.30 26.85
C LEU A 642 19.51 -27.29 25.82
N VAL A 643 19.53 -28.58 26.15
CA VAL A 643 20.01 -29.64 25.26
C VAL A 643 19.15 -29.72 24.00
N SER A 644 17.82 -29.83 24.17
CA SER A 644 16.88 -29.93 23.05
C SER A 644 16.64 -28.61 22.31
N TRP A 645 16.85 -27.47 22.97
CA TRP A 645 16.46 -26.18 22.41
C TRP A 645 17.41 -25.75 21.29
N ASN A 646 16.93 -25.62 20.05
CA ASN A 646 17.73 -25.18 18.91
C ASN A 646 17.94 -23.65 18.93
N ILE A 647 19.12 -23.20 19.36
CA ILE A 647 19.52 -21.79 19.40
C ILE A 647 20.54 -21.54 18.29
N SER A 648 20.22 -20.62 17.38
CA SER A 648 21.09 -20.22 16.27
C SER A 648 21.97 -19.02 16.63
N GLU A 649 21.50 -18.14 17.51
CA GLU A 649 22.23 -16.92 17.91
C GLU A 649 21.79 -16.42 19.29
N TYR A 650 22.67 -15.69 19.97
CA TYR A 650 22.35 -15.02 21.23
C TYR A 650 22.91 -13.60 21.30
N HIS A 651 22.21 -12.75 22.04
CA HIS A 651 22.53 -11.34 22.26
C HIS A 651 22.38 -11.00 23.74
N VAL A 652 23.49 -10.68 24.39
CA VAL A 652 23.55 -10.38 25.83
C VAL A 652 23.70 -8.87 26.03
N PRO A 653 22.68 -8.20 26.61
CA PRO A 653 22.76 -6.81 27.07
C PRO A 653 24.10 -6.47 27.72
N PRO A 654 24.65 -5.25 27.56
CA PRO A 654 25.84 -4.83 28.30
C PRO A 654 25.60 -4.92 29.82
N ASN A 655 26.69 -5.06 30.58
CA ASN A 655 26.62 -4.93 32.04
C ASN A 655 26.56 -3.44 32.38
N LEU A 656 25.35 -2.88 32.42
CA LEU A 656 25.13 -1.46 32.70
C LEU A 656 25.29 -1.21 34.20
N ALA A 657 26.33 -0.46 34.58
CA ALA A 657 26.38 0.16 35.89
C ALA A 657 25.54 1.46 35.85
N PRO A 658 24.76 1.78 36.90
CA PRO A 658 24.12 3.09 37.01
C PRO A 658 25.16 4.21 36.80
N PRO A 659 24.85 5.28 36.04
CA PRO A 659 23.51 5.75 35.64
C PRO A 659 23.10 5.43 34.18
N LEU A 660 23.69 4.43 33.53
CA LEU A 660 23.31 4.12 32.14
C LEU A 660 21.93 3.45 32.09
N ILE A 661 20.96 4.14 31.48
CA ILE A 661 19.60 3.63 31.24
C ILE A 661 19.46 3.39 29.72
N PRO A 662 18.85 2.26 29.30
CA PRO A 662 18.42 2.07 27.92
C PRO A 662 17.49 3.19 27.44
N ARG A 663 17.23 3.25 26.13
CA ARG A 663 16.33 4.26 25.57
C ARG A 663 14.89 4.03 26.02
N SER A 664 14.12 5.11 25.92
CA SER A 664 12.67 5.08 25.95
C SER A 664 12.13 5.75 24.69
N ASP A 665 10.85 5.54 24.42
CA ASP A 665 10.12 6.28 23.40
C ASP A 665 10.21 7.79 23.67
N PRO A 666 10.17 8.63 22.62
CA PRO A 666 10.14 10.08 22.78
C PRO A 666 8.86 10.52 23.51
N ASP A 667 9.04 11.55 24.33
CA ASP A 667 8.02 12.30 25.06
C ASP A 667 8.55 13.75 25.10
N THR A 668 8.30 14.48 24.02
CA THR A 668 8.94 15.79 23.77
C THR A 668 8.42 16.85 24.74
N ASN A 669 7.14 16.77 25.11
CA ASN A 669 6.49 17.71 26.03
C ASN A 669 6.66 17.33 27.51
N ASN A 670 7.22 16.15 27.82
CA ASN A 670 7.43 15.58 29.16
C ASN A 670 6.14 15.46 29.99
N ASN A 671 5.01 15.16 29.34
CA ASN A 671 3.74 14.97 30.02
C ASN A 671 3.57 13.51 30.55
N GLY A 672 4.52 12.62 30.25
CA GLY A 672 4.52 11.22 30.64
C GLY A 672 3.77 10.29 29.67
N ILE A 673 3.35 10.81 28.53
CA ILE A 673 2.74 10.11 27.39
C ILE A 673 3.78 10.15 26.26
N SER A 674 3.93 9.05 25.53
CA SER A 674 4.86 9.04 24.41
C SER A 674 4.28 9.80 23.22
N ASP A 675 5.11 10.49 22.46
CA ASP A 675 4.72 11.13 21.19
C ASP A 675 4.15 10.11 20.17
N LEU A 676 4.41 8.80 20.31
CA LEU A 676 3.79 7.75 19.48
C LEU A 676 2.33 7.44 19.87
N ILE A 677 1.80 8.14 20.87
CA ILE A 677 0.50 7.93 21.50
C ILE A 677 -0.25 9.25 21.64
N ASP A 678 0.49 10.32 22.00
CA ASP A 678 -0.03 11.68 22.12
C ASP A 678 -0.55 12.17 20.77
N ASP A 679 -1.67 12.89 20.80
CA ASP A 679 -2.40 13.46 19.67
C ASP A 679 -2.83 14.85 20.15
N SER A 680 -1.96 15.83 19.87
CA SER A 680 -1.98 17.14 20.53
C SER A 680 -3.09 18.07 20.03
N ASP A 681 -3.63 17.88 18.83
CA ASP A 681 -4.75 18.65 18.26
C ASP A 681 -6.06 17.84 18.09
N GLY A 682 -6.01 16.51 18.21
CA GLY A 682 -7.18 15.64 18.25
C GLY A 682 -7.71 15.26 16.86
N ASP A 683 -6.91 15.37 15.81
CA ASP A 683 -7.25 14.93 14.46
C ASP A 683 -7.17 13.39 14.30
N GLY A 684 -6.51 12.73 15.26
CA GLY A 684 -6.31 11.28 15.28
C GLY A 684 -5.07 10.83 14.52
N ILE A 685 -4.02 11.64 14.47
CA ILE A 685 -2.64 11.29 14.14
C ILE A 685 -1.80 11.46 15.41
N SER A 686 -0.76 10.62 15.58
CA SER A 686 0.14 10.81 16.73
C SER A 686 1.18 11.89 16.47
N ASP A 687 1.55 12.67 17.49
CA ASP A 687 2.59 13.71 17.44
C ASP A 687 3.90 13.22 16.77
N PHE A 688 4.24 11.95 16.97
CA PHE A 688 5.42 11.32 16.37
C PHE A 688 5.32 11.20 14.84
N ASP A 689 4.16 10.79 14.35
CA ASP A 689 3.91 10.60 12.92
C ASP A 689 4.04 11.94 12.18
N GLU A 690 3.42 12.98 12.73
CA GLU A 690 3.44 14.33 12.16
C GLU A 690 4.85 14.94 12.18
N GLN A 691 5.61 14.73 13.25
CA GLN A 691 6.98 15.27 13.35
C GLN A 691 8.00 14.50 12.50
N HIS A 692 7.79 13.20 12.27
CA HIS A 692 8.85 12.32 11.82
C HIS A 692 8.58 11.55 10.54
N ARG A 693 7.33 11.22 10.22
CA ARG A 693 7.00 10.35 9.09
C ARG A 693 6.47 11.15 7.91
N PHE A 694 5.50 12.01 8.15
CA PHE A 694 4.78 12.71 7.09
C PHE A 694 5.42 14.07 6.81
N ARG A 695 6.16 14.16 5.70
CA ARG A 695 6.93 15.34 5.30
C ARG A 695 6.79 15.59 3.82
N GLY A 696 6.50 16.82 3.46
CA GLY A 696 6.55 17.33 2.10
C GLY A 696 7.85 18.09 1.80
N ASN A 697 7.99 18.51 0.55
CA ASN A 697 9.01 19.42 0.06
C ASN A 697 8.83 20.85 0.60
N LEU A 698 7.61 21.37 0.64
CA LEU A 698 7.31 22.74 1.08
C LEU A 698 6.67 22.78 2.46
N ARG A 699 5.82 21.80 2.79
CA ARG A 699 5.05 21.72 4.04
C ARG A 699 5.34 20.43 4.79
N ASN A 700 5.05 20.41 6.08
CA ASN A 700 5.11 19.21 6.92
C ASN A 700 3.92 19.29 7.87
N LEU A 701 3.47 18.16 8.40
CA LEU A 701 2.44 18.16 9.42
C LEU A 701 2.92 18.89 10.68
N ASP A 702 2.02 19.61 11.34
CA ASP A 702 2.23 20.24 12.64
C ASP A 702 1.32 19.58 13.68
N PRO A 703 1.88 18.93 14.74
CA PRO A 703 1.13 18.33 15.85
C PRO A 703 0.17 19.22 16.64
N ARG A 704 -0.06 20.45 16.20
CA ARG A 704 -0.96 21.40 16.86
C ARG A 704 -1.96 21.98 15.86
N ASN A 705 -1.97 21.47 14.64
CA ASN A 705 -2.80 21.95 13.56
C ASN A 705 -3.45 20.75 12.85
N PRO A 706 -4.75 20.50 13.05
CA PRO A 706 -5.43 19.32 12.50
C PRO A 706 -5.62 19.35 10.97
N ASP A 707 -5.21 20.44 10.31
CA ASP A 707 -5.25 20.72 8.86
C ASP A 707 -3.99 21.55 8.56
N SER A 708 -2.88 20.85 8.34
CA SER A 708 -1.52 21.39 8.35
C SER A 708 -1.17 22.20 7.10
N ASP A 709 -1.77 21.87 5.97
CA ASP A 709 -1.62 22.58 4.70
C ASP A 709 -2.71 23.64 4.47
N GLY A 710 -3.77 23.61 5.27
CA GLY A 710 -4.79 24.64 5.36
C GLY A 710 -5.73 24.59 4.19
N ASP A 711 -6.08 23.40 3.73
CA ASP A 711 -6.83 23.17 2.49
C ASP A 711 -8.33 22.94 2.73
N GLY A 712 -8.71 22.68 4.00
CA GLY A 712 -10.08 22.45 4.48
C GLY A 712 -10.37 21.00 4.86
N ILE A 713 -9.45 20.08 4.56
CA ILE A 713 -9.49 18.66 4.90
C ILE A 713 -8.48 18.43 6.03
N THR A 714 -8.86 17.60 7.02
CA THR A 714 -7.91 17.29 8.10
C THR A 714 -6.82 16.37 7.60
N ASP A 715 -5.58 16.50 8.10
CA ASP A 715 -4.42 15.69 7.70
C ASP A 715 -4.75 14.20 7.59
N LYS A 716 -5.50 13.69 8.57
CA LYS A 716 -5.90 12.28 8.59
C LYS A 716 -6.90 11.90 7.51
N ALA A 717 -7.82 12.78 7.16
CA ALA A 717 -8.80 12.55 6.10
C ALA A 717 -8.12 12.49 4.72
N ASP A 718 -7.09 13.31 4.48
CA ASP A 718 -6.27 13.20 3.28
C ASP A 718 -5.50 11.89 3.21
N MET A 719 -4.93 11.47 4.34
CA MET A 719 -4.31 10.16 4.43
C MET A 719 -5.31 9.04 4.15
N ARG A 720 -6.51 9.14 4.73
CA ARG A 720 -7.57 8.15 4.55
C ARG A 720 -7.95 8.02 3.07
N ALA A 721 -8.02 9.14 2.34
CA ALA A 721 -8.45 9.20 0.95
C ALA A 721 -7.55 8.41 -0.01
N HIS A 722 -6.24 8.41 0.22
CA HIS A 722 -5.29 7.70 -0.65
C HIS A 722 -4.94 6.28 -0.15
N VAL A 723 -5.37 5.90 1.07
CA VAL A 723 -5.14 4.55 1.66
C VAL A 723 -6.36 3.65 1.50
N PHE A 724 -7.57 4.21 1.56
CA PHE A 724 -8.84 3.47 1.49
C PHE A 724 -9.69 3.96 0.31
N ASN A 725 -10.78 3.27 0.00
CA ASN A 725 -11.85 3.80 -0.85
C ASN A 725 -13.05 4.25 0.00
N ASN A 726 -14.08 4.87 -0.60
CA ASN A 726 -15.28 5.36 0.16
C ASN A 726 -16.00 4.23 0.93
N ALA A 727 -15.80 2.96 0.58
CA ALA A 727 -16.36 1.82 1.30
C ALA A 727 -15.52 1.35 2.50
N GLY A 728 -14.38 2.02 2.76
CA GLY A 728 -13.43 1.71 3.83
C GLY A 728 -12.57 0.46 3.57
N ALA A 729 -12.54 0.00 2.32
CA ALA A 729 -11.65 -1.09 1.94
C ALA A 729 -10.27 -0.53 1.59
N TYR A 730 -9.22 -1.18 2.11
CA TYR A 730 -7.84 -0.83 1.75
C TYR A 730 -7.68 -0.89 0.23
N SER A 731 -7.32 0.25 -0.33
CA SER A 731 -7.24 0.52 -1.74
C SER A 731 -6.27 1.67 -1.82
N ARG A 732 -4.98 1.39 -1.92
CA ARG A 732 -3.91 2.39 -1.85
C ARG A 732 -3.57 2.93 -3.24
N TRP A 733 -3.38 4.24 -3.34
CA TRP A 733 -3.14 4.99 -4.57
C TRP A 733 -1.94 5.92 -4.33
N ARG A 734 -1.56 6.71 -5.34
CA ARG A 734 -0.44 7.64 -5.22
C ARG A 734 -0.84 8.79 -4.27
N ALA A 735 -0.01 9.07 -3.27
CA ALA A 735 -0.24 10.13 -2.30
C ALA A 735 0.18 11.52 -2.81
N ASP A 736 1.11 11.60 -3.75
CA ASP A 736 1.57 12.83 -4.42
C ASP A 736 1.04 12.76 -5.86
N TRP A 737 -0.11 13.36 -6.17
CA TRP A 737 -0.77 13.07 -7.46
C TRP A 737 -0.12 13.80 -8.63
N ASP A 738 0.29 15.05 -8.45
CA ASP A 738 0.85 15.91 -9.48
C ASP A 738 2.38 15.79 -9.68
N GLY A 739 3.12 15.20 -8.74
CA GLY A 739 4.57 15.02 -8.79
C GLY A 739 5.43 16.20 -8.36
N ASP A 740 4.90 17.15 -7.58
CA ASP A 740 5.66 18.26 -7.00
C ASP A 740 6.49 17.84 -5.76
N GLY A 741 6.10 16.70 -5.16
CA GLY A 741 6.75 16.03 -4.05
C GLY A 741 6.30 16.50 -2.66
N ASP A 742 5.26 17.32 -2.57
CA ASP A 742 4.33 17.31 -1.44
C ASP A 742 3.35 16.14 -1.61
N ARG A 743 2.81 15.64 -0.49
CA ARG A 743 1.84 14.53 -0.46
C ARG A 743 0.50 15.12 -0.07
N LYS A 744 -0.61 14.47 -0.44
CA LYS A 744 -1.98 14.91 -0.17
C LYS A 744 -2.21 15.45 1.24
N GLU A 745 -1.66 14.83 2.28
CA GLU A 745 -1.77 15.32 3.66
C GLU A 745 -0.96 16.59 3.99
N THR A 746 -0.20 17.11 3.04
CA THR A 746 0.71 18.26 3.15
C THR A 746 0.62 19.18 1.92
N ASP A 747 -0.33 18.90 1.04
CA ASP A 747 -0.45 19.48 -0.28
C ASP A 747 -1.87 20.02 -0.45
N PRO A 748 -2.04 21.36 -0.41
CA PRO A 748 -3.36 21.95 -0.47
C PRO A 748 -4.11 21.74 -1.79
N ASP A 749 -3.44 21.31 -2.85
CA ASP A 749 -3.98 21.21 -4.21
C ASP A 749 -3.29 20.03 -4.91
N ASN A 750 -3.52 18.83 -4.37
CA ASN A 750 -2.68 17.66 -4.60
C ASN A 750 -2.68 17.17 -6.06
N ASP A 751 -3.65 17.62 -6.86
CA ASP A 751 -3.72 17.30 -8.28
C ASP A 751 -3.12 18.37 -9.22
N ASN A 752 -2.62 19.49 -8.68
CA ASN A 752 -2.02 20.57 -9.45
C ASN A 752 -0.70 21.13 -8.86
N PHE A 753 0.36 20.82 -9.59
CA PHE A 753 1.78 21.06 -9.27
C PHE A 753 2.17 22.46 -8.74
N TRP A 754 1.35 23.49 -8.96
CA TRP A 754 1.69 24.86 -8.59
C TRP A 754 0.89 25.41 -7.41
N ASP A 755 -0.02 24.64 -6.82
CA ASP A 755 -0.97 25.07 -5.77
C ASP A 755 -1.74 26.31 -6.21
N THR A 756 -2.31 26.26 -7.42
CA THR A 756 -2.98 27.42 -8.04
C THR A 756 -4.38 27.12 -8.53
N GLY A 757 -4.82 25.87 -8.39
CA GLY A 757 -6.16 25.37 -8.66
C GLY A 757 -7.13 25.64 -7.49
N SER A 758 -8.21 24.87 -7.48
CA SER A 758 -9.13 24.82 -6.36
C SER A 758 -8.50 23.91 -5.31
N SER A 759 -8.37 24.35 -4.05
CA SER A 759 -7.79 23.46 -3.05
C SER A 759 -8.64 22.21 -2.86
N ASP A 760 -8.05 21.08 -2.46
CA ASP A 760 -8.76 19.80 -2.37
C ASP A 760 -10.01 19.93 -1.49
N GLY A 761 -9.94 20.69 -0.39
CA GLY A 761 -11.09 20.97 0.46
C GLY A 761 -12.17 21.86 -0.17
N CYS A 762 -11.85 22.74 -1.11
CA CYS A 762 -12.91 23.45 -1.88
C CYS A 762 -13.71 22.47 -2.75
N GLU A 763 -13.01 21.47 -3.30
CA GLU A 763 -13.57 20.48 -4.20
C GLU A 763 -14.40 19.42 -3.45
N ASP A 764 -13.98 19.07 -2.23
CA ASP A 764 -14.66 18.16 -1.31
C ASP A 764 -15.54 18.91 -0.29
N GLU A 765 -16.82 19.14 -0.62
CA GLU A 765 -17.80 19.85 0.23
C GLU A 765 -17.97 19.25 1.63
N ASN A 766 -17.68 17.96 1.79
CA ASN A 766 -17.92 17.24 3.03
C ASN A 766 -16.63 16.98 3.83
N HIS A 767 -15.48 17.40 3.28
CA HIS A 767 -14.14 17.34 3.86
C HIS A 767 -13.79 15.94 4.40
N ASN A 768 -14.19 14.88 3.69
CA ASN A 768 -13.86 13.51 4.04
C ASN A 768 -12.62 12.96 3.28
N GLY A 769 -12.04 13.76 2.40
CA GLY A 769 -10.92 13.50 1.51
C GLY A 769 -11.30 12.81 0.20
N PHE A 770 -12.53 12.35 0.03
CA PHE A 770 -13.00 11.56 -1.12
C PHE A 770 -13.89 12.35 -2.05
N TYR A 771 -13.74 12.10 -3.35
CA TYR A 771 -14.70 12.52 -4.35
C TYR A 771 -16.04 11.76 -4.24
N ASP A 772 -17.12 12.46 -3.89
CA ASP A 772 -18.51 12.00 -3.78
C ASP A 772 -19.45 12.73 -4.79
N PRO A 773 -19.48 12.34 -6.08
CA PRO A 773 -20.35 12.95 -7.08
C PRO A 773 -21.84 12.76 -6.77
N PRO A 774 -22.72 13.72 -7.13
CA PRO A 774 -22.47 14.78 -8.12
C PRO A 774 -22.22 16.19 -7.55
N ASN A 775 -22.08 16.33 -6.22
CA ASN A 775 -22.04 17.65 -5.59
C ASN A 775 -20.62 18.21 -5.43
N GLU A 776 -19.61 17.36 -5.59
CA GLU A 776 -18.19 17.67 -5.47
C GLU A 776 -17.53 17.67 -6.85
N THR A 777 -16.36 18.31 -6.94
CA THR A 777 -15.39 18.17 -8.03
C THR A 777 -14.25 17.29 -7.56
N SER A 778 -13.49 16.71 -8.48
CA SER A 778 -12.49 15.71 -8.13
C SER A 778 -11.17 16.35 -7.71
N ASN A 779 -10.83 16.25 -6.42
CA ASN A 779 -9.50 16.54 -5.83
C ASN A 779 -8.38 15.55 -6.22
N PHE A 780 -8.46 15.08 -7.47
CA PHE A 780 -7.59 14.09 -8.13
C PHE A 780 -7.61 14.26 -9.67
N ASP A 781 -8.30 15.27 -10.23
CA ASP A 781 -8.38 15.53 -11.66
C ASP A 781 -8.07 17.01 -11.97
N PRO A 782 -6.84 17.33 -12.43
CA PRO A 782 -6.41 18.72 -12.69
C PRO A 782 -7.21 19.44 -13.79
N SER A 783 -8.11 18.72 -14.47
CA SER A 783 -8.97 19.32 -15.49
C SER A 783 -10.22 19.99 -14.92
N GLU A 784 -10.52 19.77 -13.62
CA GLU A 784 -11.67 20.31 -12.91
C GLU A 784 -11.32 21.51 -11.99
N ASP A 785 -10.05 21.88 -11.82
CA ASP A 785 -9.53 22.90 -10.85
C ASP A 785 -10.12 24.31 -10.94
N GLN A 786 -10.91 24.61 -11.97
CA GLN A 786 -11.58 25.90 -12.13
C GLN A 786 -13.09 25.81 -11.88
N GLU A 787 -13.59 24.65 -11.51
CA GLU A 787 -15.01 24.39 -11.32
C GLU A 787 -15.50 24.82 -9.93
N ARG A 788 -14.61 24.97 -8.92
CA ARG A 788 -15.02 25.26 -7.54
C ARG A 788 -14.01 26.06 -6.68
N GLU A 789 -14.10 27.39 -6.73
CA GLU A 789 -13.34 28.25 -5.80
C GLU A 789 -13.98 28.26 -4.38
N CYS A 790 -13.17 28.16 -3.32
CA CYS A 790 -13.63 28.32 -1.94
C CYS A 790 -14.38 29.65 -1.73
N GLU A 791 -15.47 29.64 -0.96
CA GLU A 791 -16.20 30.87 -0.66
C GLU A 791 -15.33 31.82 0.17
N ALA A 792 -15.00 32.97 -0.43
CA ALA A 792 -14.27 34.02 0.25
C ALA A 792 -15.06 34.51 1.49
N PRO A 793 -14.40 34.76 2.64
CA PRO A 793 -15.08 35.13 3.86
C PRO A 793 -15.96 36.38 3.68
N GLU A 794 -17.23 36.28 4.07
CA GLU A 794 -18.22 37.34 3.91
C GLU A 794 -18.13 38.33 5.08
N VAL A 795 -17.87 39.61 4.77
CA VAL A 795 -17.77 40.68 5.76
C VAL A 795 -19.02 41.56 5.71
N ASP A 796 -19.88 41.41 6.71
CA ASP A 796 -21.08 42.20 6.88
C ASP A 796 -20.83 43.44 7.76
N ILE A 797 -20.69 44.61 7.13
CA ILE A 797 -20.45 45.87 7.84
C ILE A 797 -21.77 46.62 8.08
N THR A 798 -22.13 46.82 9.34
CA THR A 798 -23.21 47.74 9.73
C THR A 798 -22.63 49.10 10.12
N ALA A 799 -22.66 50.06 9.20
CA ALA A 799 -22.36 51.46 9.52
C ALA A 799 -23.64 52.20 9.98
N PRO A 800 -23.58 53.10 10.98
CA PRO A 800 -24.74 53.86 11.40
C PRO A 800 -25.19 54.83 10.29
N ASN A 801 -26.42 54.66 9.81
CA ASN A 801 -27.07 55.60 8.90
C ASN A 801 -27.25 56.96 9.63
N GLY A 802 -26.37 57.92 9.36
CA GLY A 802 -26.49 59.31 9.83
C GLY A 802 -25.94 59.64 11.23
N GLY A 803 -24.95 58.91 11.74
CA GLY A 803 -24.29 59.23 13.02
C GLY A 803 -23.25 60.36 12.89
N THR A 804 -23.27 61.34 13.79
CA THR A 804 -22.32 62.46 13.85
C THR A 804 -20.87 61.98 13.97
N VAL A 805 -20.01 62.43 13.05
CA VAL A 805 -18.55 62.30 13.14
C VAL A 805 -18.08 62.96 14.43
N ASP A 806 -17.73 62.16 15.44
CA ASP A 806 -17.00 62.68 16.59
C ASP A 806 -15.53 62.83 16.16
N GLN A 807 -15.20 64.05 15.73
CA GLN A 807 -13.86 64.60 15.48
C GLN A 807 -12.74 63.55 15.24
N CYS A 808 -12.72 62.98 14.03
CA CYS A 808 -11.65 62.15 13.43
C CYS A 808 -11.70 60.62 13.63
N ARG A 809 -12.82 60.01 14.09
CA ARG A 809 -12.97 58.54 14.13
C ARG A 809 -14.35 58.05 13.67
N VAL A 810 -14.40 56.86 13.10
CA VAL A 810 -15.64 56.11 12.79
C VAL A 810 -15.60 54.79 13.55
N ARG A 811 -16.75 54.31 14.03
CA ARG A 811 -16.86 52.98 14.62
C ARG A 811 -17.33 52.00 13.54
N LEU A 812 -16.52 51.00 13.24
CA LEU A 812 -16.89 49.87 12.40
C LEU A 812 -17.44 48.76 13.30
N GLN A 813 -18.59 48.20 12.93
CA GLN A 813 -19.20 47.06 13.60
C GLN A 813 -19.72 46.09 12.54
N GLY A 814 -19.46 44.81 12.73
CA GLY A 814 -19.85 43.81 11.76
C GLY A 814 -19.67 42.38 12.26
N THR A 815 -20.23 41.48 11.47
CA THR A 815 -20.02 40.04 11.53
C THR A 815 -19.17 39.62 10.34
N ILE A 816 -18.30 38.66 10.57
CA ILE A 816 -17.56 37.97 9.52
C ILE A 816 -17.95 36.52 9.62
N THR A 817 -18.39 35.98 8.51
CA THR A 817 -18.73 34.57 8.36
C THR A 817 -17.79 33.93 7.36
N SER A 818 -17.28 32.77 7.72
CA SER A 818 -16.32 32.00 6.93
C SER A 818 -16.60 30.53 7.17
N ASP A 819 -16.40 29.73 6.13
CA ASP A 819 -16.51 28.28 6.24
C ASP A 819 -15.18 27.65 6.72
N ALA A 820 -14.08 28.42 6.65
CA ALA A 820 -12.76 28.05 7.15
C ALA A 820 -12.19 29.07 8.16
N ASP A 821 -11.04 28.75 8.77
CA ASP A 821 -10.51 29.50 9.89
C ASP A 821 -9.89 30.84 9.46
N LEU A 822 -10.35 31.92 10.09
CA LEU A 822 -9.87 33.27 9.79
C LEU A 822 -8.52 33.54 10.48
N GLU A 823 -7.49 33.83 9.68
CA GLU A 823 -6.15 34.19 10.16
C GLU A 823 -6.03 35.67 10.51
N GLU A 824 -6.59 36.55 9.68
CA GLU A 824 -6.48 37.99 9.85
C GLU A 824 -7.78 38.73 9.50
N VAL A 825 -8.07 39.78 10.27
CA VAL A 825 -9.15 40.71 9.97
C VAL A 825 -8.59 42.12 10.01
N ASN A 826 -8.66 42.81 8.88
CA ASN A 826 -8.05 44.11 8.65
C ASN A 826 -9.06 45.14 8.17
N ALA A 827 -8.81 46.40 8.51
CA ALA A 827 -9.41 47.55 7.87
C ALA A 827 -8.34 48.32 7.09
N ILE A 828 -8.51 48.44 5.78
CA ILE A 828 -7.75 49.32 4.91
C ILE A 828 -8.51 50.63 4.79
N ILE A 829 -7.87 51.72 5.20
CA ILE A 829 -8.42 53.08 5.11
C ILE A 829 -7.63 53.84 4.06
N THR A 830 -8.30 54.17 2.95
CA THR A 830 -7.74 54.93 1.83
C THR A 830 -8.28 56.35 1.83
N GLY A 831 -7.40 57.35 1.80
CA GLY A 831 -7.76 58.76 1.67
C GLY A 831 -6.62 59.58 1.07
N GLU A 832 -6.69 60.91 1.13
CA GLU A 832 -5.65 61.81 0.56
C GLU A 832 -4.24 61.57 1.15
N SER A 833 -4.15 60.89 2.29
CA SER A 833 -2.90 60.55 3.00
C SER A 833 -2.29 59.20 2.58
N GLY A 834 -2.91 58.45 1.66
CA GLY A 834 -2.51 57.10 1.27
C GLY A 834 -3.27 55.98 1.99
N ASN A 835 -2.91 54.72 1.73
CA ASN A 835 -3.52 53.54 2.35
C ASN A 835 -2.94 53.30 3.75
N ASN A 836 -3.81 53.09 4.73
CA ASN A 836 -3.43 52.74 6.10
C ASN A 836 -4.10 51.42 6.47
N LEU A 837 -3.30 50.39 6.76
CA LEU A 837 -3.77 49.08 7.22
C LEU A 837 -3.90 49.09 8.74
N LEU A 838 -5.02 48.60 9.26
CA LEU A 838 -5.28 48.50 10.69
C LEU A 838 -5.91 47.13 11.00
N SER A 839 -5.20 46.30 11.77
CA SER A 839 -5.75 45.05 12.27
C SER A 839 -6.90 45.31 13.24
N LEU A 840 -8.00 44.59 13.05
CA LEU A 840 -9.20 44.70 13.85
C LEU A 840 -9.19 43.70 15.01
N THR A 841 -9.63 44.14 16.19
CA THR A 841 -9.86 43.26 17.32
C THR A 841 -11.19 42.54 17.15
N THR A 842 -11.14 41.21 17.10
CA THR A 842 -12.29 40.33 16.97
C THR A 842 -12.75 39.76 18.31
N SER A 843 -14.01 39.33 18.39
CA SER A 843 -14.56 38.53 19.48
C SER A 843 -15.50 37.45 18.93
N GLY A 844 -15.47 36.26 19.52
CA GLY A 844 -16.23 35.09 19.04
C GLY A 844 -15.44 33.79 19.16
N THR A 845 -15.95 32.73 18.54
CA THR A 845 -15.25 31.45 18.34
C THR A 845 -15.14 31.21 16.84
N ARG A 846 -14.02 30.63 16.40
CA ARG A 846 -13.77 30.27 15.01
C ARG A 846 -14.89 29.41 14.41
N PRO A 847 -15.17 29.51 13.10
CA PRO A 847 -14.58 30.42 12.10
C PRO A 847 -15.24 31.82 12.07
N ASN A 848 -16.28 32.04 12.88
CA ASN A 848 -17.12 33.23 12.80
C ASN A 848 -16.75 34.31 13.83
N PHE A 849 -16.49 35.52 13.37
CA PHE A 849 -16.08 36.62 14.25
C PHE A 849 -17.03 37.80 14.22
N ASN A 850 -17.10 38.48 15.36
CA ASN A 850 -17.64 39.84 15.43
C ASN A 850 -16.48 40.80 15.62
N PHE A 851 -16.59 41.99 15.06
CA PHE A 851 -15.66 43.08 15.36
C PHE A 851 -16.43 44.37 15.68
N SER A 852 -15.87 45.16 16.58
CA SER A 852 -16.41 46.46 16.94
C SER A 852 -15.29 47.39 17.38
N GLN A 853 -14.72 48.12 16.43
CA GLN A 853 -13.55 48.96 16.68
C GLN A 853 -13.73 50.37 16.14
N GLN A 854 -13.12 51.34 16.84
CA GLN A 854 -13.00 52.70 16.32
C GLN A 854 -11.76 52.82 15.45
N VAL A 855 -11.95 53.23 14.20
CA VAL A 855 -10.88 53.47 13.23
C VAL A 855 -10.73 54.97 12.98
N PRO A 856 -9.50 55.46 12.74
CA PRO A 856 -9.28 56.87 12.39
C PRO A 856 -9.86 57.19 11.00
N ILE A 857 -10.26 58.45 10.79
CA ILE A 857 -10.55 58.96 9.44
C ILE A 857 -9.67 60.17 9.15
N PHE A 858 -9.21 60.30 7.91
CA PHE A 858 -8.29 61.35 7.49
C PHE A 858 -9.05 62.51 6.81
N SER A 859 -8.36 63.62 6.53
CA SER A 859 -8.98 64.73 5.80
C SER A 859 -9.34 64.33 4.36
N GLY A 860 -10.48 64.82 3.87
CA GLY A 860 -10.99 64.50 2.54
C GLY A 860 -11.94 63.30 2.53
N ASP A 861 -12.25 62.82 1.33
CA ASP A 861 -13.05 61.61 1.15
C ASP A 861 -12.21 60.38 1.51
N ASN A 862 -12.76 59.50 2.35
CA ASN A 862 -12.09 58.27 2.77
C ASN A 862 -12.92 57.07 2.30
N THR A 863 -12.25 56.02 1.83
CA THR A 863 -12.82 54.68 1.62
C THR A 863 -12.31 53.78 2.73
N VAL A 864 -13.21 53.03 3.37
CA VAL A 864 -12.85 52.02 4.35
C VAL A 864 -13.25 50.67 3.77
N GLN A 865 -12.27 49.83 3.52
CA GLN A 865 -12.46 48.44 3.12
C GLN A 865 -12.09 47.57 4.32
N VAL A 866 -13.02 46.70 4.74
CA VAL A 866 -12.69 45.66 5.71
C VAL A 866 -12.44 44.40 4.92
N THR A 867 -11.31 43.75 5.17
CA THR A 867 -10.95 42.46 4.60
C THR A 867 -10.84 41.48 5.75
N ALA A 868 -11.41 40.31 5.57
CA ALA A 868 -11.08 39.14 6.35
C ALA A 868 -10.34 38.21 5.42
N SER A 869 -9.30 37.57 5.92
CA SER A 869 -8.60 36.50 5.22
C SER A 869 -8.61 35.27 6.10
N ASN A 870 -8.96 34.15 5.49
CA ASN A 870 -8.70 32.83 6.05
C ASN A 870 -7.28 32.40 5.68
N GLU A 871 -6.90 31.17 6.01
CA GLU A 871 -5.56 30.64 5.66
C GLU A 871 -5.29 30.62 4.15
N TYR A 872 -6.34 30.75 3.33
CA TYR A 872 -6.29 30.80 1.87
C TYR A 872 -6.09 32.22 1.28
N GLY A 873 -6.12 33.29 2.09
CA GLY A 873 -5.90 34.69 1.67
C GLY A 873 -7.14 35.56 1.57
#